data_AF-A0A9K3Q7F5-F1
#
_entry.id   AF-A0A9K3Q7F5-F1
#
_cell.length_a   1.000
_cell.length_b   1.000
_cell.length_c   1.000
_cell.angle_alpha   90.00
_cell.angle_beta   90.00
_cell.angle_gamma   90.00
#
_symmetry.space_group_name_H-M   'P 1'
#
loop_
_entity.id
_entity.type
_entity.pdbx_description
1 polymer ?
#
loop_
_entity_poly.entity_id
_entity_poly.type
_entity_poly.pdbx_seq_one_letter_code
_entity_poly.pdbx_strand_id
1 'polypeptide(L)'
;MSAEQLPKRRKCGHCNREGHYRRTCPDLQGTQEDNNDNTETVLVGGQLGPPSESAMQEIDYEINWDQVCYVLFDLQTTGGSRTDEDIIELAALVLGPDGIALEDGSFESLIRPNKEEVSTYITSLTGISNDMVRTAPDLSTVMVDFFEFVNDVVNTFCILSSVTIDKIILVAYNGRVFDLPFLIRSLERHNLENLWADNERYGYTIDTLDVARRIFHNATRKPINMKLGSLFHFATGKIMENSHRASSVVKALYVVFRSELFWEGRLESLKDLTVDGTVVALPINNDSDVSDSDSDIDSSEGNAKTTTEQGKDDESTNDEEFNEIVGDNWERADFIPPETPMDKFTEYCNFNRRSGRVRTGIQVSLSSVDSPIKAWRLIFSAEILGQIVKHTNKYGRRNARDWTPINENDLANFIAVLFVRSIQKREDHPSNWFSANPLLESAAAKRITTGCQFGRMLRYLHCCDPDENGTTNDGEYDPSYKVLEFKRELEKRWSAVFVPHQELSLKETLLQARSKAAKNGDKLTVISDARSSFVLGVTVNTGEVTTSSESTNESTSKTVQIVQHLCKPFRGTYRTVYVDRSLISLDLLKQLEDMQLYTTGTILPNRIPREMTIPKNSAGFHDLNRGDAVTHLLTYTTMKGEKKEAGLVAWKDRNIVYCVTNDTSTTSMDECRRKEDGNVITIKCPQVITNYNENMAGVDVADTMHCNSTVLGQNRSWLGLFFCLLDIGTFNALVLYNEAIKGKKKPCDIDDFKDQLIDALVGGKIKDVLDDNRSVEHTMIHIPDGGRQRCTYCNLMGDISRTRFLCQGCGVPYCSVGSSKTKRDCFAFAHDNEQIRDICIQNYHRQQKNTRKDFLKQR
;
A
#
# COMPACT_ATOMS: atom_id res chain seq x y z
N MET A 1 -68.08 -18.62 1.36
CA MET A 1 -67.59 -19.94 1.79
C MET A 1 -66.23 -20.10 1.15
N SER A 2 -65.10 -20.23 1.86
CA SER A 2 -64.86 -20.79 3.19
C SER A 2 -63.49 -20.35 3.74
N ALA A 3 -63.49 -20.01 5.04
CA ALA A 3 -62.45 -20.12 6.07
C ALA A 3 -61.03 -19.59 5.82
N GLU A 4 -60.74 -18.46 6.47
CA GLU A 4 -59.42 -17.97 6.87
C GLU A 4 -58.65 -19.02 7.70
N GLN A 5 -57.39 -19.30 7.33
CA GLN A 5 -56.45 -20.01 8.19
C GLN A 5 -55.61 -18.99 8.96
N LEU A 6 -55.93 -18.81 10.25
CA LEU A 6 -55.08 -18.11 11.20
C LEU A 6 -53.77 -18.90 11.45
N PRO A 7 -52.62 -18.23 11.66
CA PRO A 7 -51.36 -18.90 11.96
C PRO A 7 -51.40 -19.61 13.33
N LYS A 8 -50.88 -20.84 13.38
CA LYS A 8 -50.75 -21.64 14.61
C LYS A 8 -49.83 -20.94 15.61
N ARG A 9 -50.28 -20.72 16.85
CA ARG A 9 -49.47 -20.14 17.92
C ARG A 9 -48.49 -21.17 18.50
N ARG A 10 -47.25 -20.77 18.79
CA ARG A 10 -46.20 -21.63 19.40
C ARG A 10 -46.59 -22.07 20.83
N LYS A 11 -46.17 -23.28 21.21
CA LYS A 11 -46.34 -23.87 22.56
C LYS A 11 -45.11 -23.63 23.43
N CYS A 12 -45.31 -23.45 24.74
CA CYS A 12 -44.23 -23.28 25.72
C CYS A 12 -43.35 -24.54 25.79
N GLY A 13 -42.03 -24.41 25.61
CA GLY A 13 -41.09 -25.54 25.61
C GLY A 13 -40.88 -26.26 26.95
N HIS A 14 -41.53 -25.85 28.04
CA HIS A 14 -41.47 -26.53 29.33
C HIS A 14 -42.79 -27.25 29.69
N CYS A 15 -43.93 -26.54 29.67
CA CYS A 15 -45.24 -27.12 30.03
C CYS A 15 -46.14 -27.45 28.83
N ASN A 16 -45.71 -27.15 27.61
CA ASN A 16 -46.39 -27.44 26.34
C ASN A 16 -47.78 -26.81 26.15
N ARG A 17 -48.12 -25.78 26.95
CA ARG A 17 -49.35 -24.97 26.81
C ARG A 17 -49.11 -23.75 25.91
N GLU A 18 -50.15 -23.30 25.20
CA GLU A 18 -50.08 -22.11 24.34
C GLU A 18 -50.22 -20.81 25.16
N GLY A 19 -49.62 -19.71 24.68
CA GLY A 19 -49.85 -18.36 25.20
C GLY A 19 -48.79 -17.77 26.15
N HIS A 20 -47.66 -18.45 26.39
CA HIS A 20 -46.53 -17.91 27.16
C HIS A 20 -45.20 -18.59 26.79
N TYR A 21 -44.08 -17.95 27.12
CA TYR A 21 -42.73 -18.50 26.87
C TYR A 21 -42.22 -19.31 28.05
N ARG A 22 -41.20 -20.16 27.83
CA ARG A 22 -40.56 -20.97 28.88
C ARG A 22 -40.07 -20.11 30.06
N ARG A 23 -39.51 -18.92 29.78
CA ARG A 23 -38.99 -17.98 30.80
C ARG A 23 -40.07 -17.37 31.69
N THR A 24 -41.32 -17.34 31.23
CA THR A 24 -42.49 -16.85 31.98
C THR A 24 -43.42 -17.99 32.40
N CYS A 25 -42.92 -19.23 32.44
CA CYS A 25 -43.73 -20.39 32.77
C CYS A 25 -44.05 -20.39 34.27
N PRO A 26 -45.34 -20.41 34.67
CA PRO A 26 -45.73 -20.41 36.09
C PRO A 26 -45.19 -21.61 36.87
N ASP A 27 -44.92 -22.72 36.15
CA ASP A 27 -44.44 -23.98 36.72
C ASP A 27 -42.92 -23.96 37.05
N LEU A 28 -42.20 -22.88 36.72
CA LEU A 28 -40.72 -22.78 36.84
C LEU A 28 -40.23 -22.01 38.10
N GLN A 29 -41.12 -21.43 38.93
CA GLN A 29 -40.75 -20.61 40.11
C GLN A 29 -40.80 -21.37 41.45
N GLY A 30 -40.25 -22.58 41.51
CA GLY A 30 -40.44 -23.45 42.68
C GLY A 30 -39.28 -24.35 43.06
N THR A 31 -38.01 -23.91 42.96
CA THR A 31 -36.87 -24.54 43.67
C THR A 31 -35.71 -23.56 43.82
N GLN A 32 -35.63 -22.87 44.97
CA GLN A 32 -34.40 -22.29 45.53
C GLN A 32 -33.97 -23.17 46.71
N GLU A 33 -32.71 -23.61 46.75
CA GLU A 33 -32.04 -23.95 48.01
C GLU A 33 -30.58 -23.47 47.99
N ASP A 34 -30.21 -22.94 49.15
CA ASP A 34 -28.97 -22.27 49.55
C ASP A 34 -27.71 -23.17 49.53
N ASN A 35 -26.52 -22.56 49.49
CA ASN A 35 -25.55 -22.72 50.59
C ASN A 35 -24.29 -21.84 50.48
N ASN A 36 -23.90 -21.34 51.64
CA ASN A 36 -22.74 -20.52 51.99
C ASN A 36 -21.41 -21.30 52.08
N ASP A 37 -20.34 -20.49 52.14
CA ASP A 37 -19.10 -20.62 52.93
C ASP A 37 -17.79 -21.26 52.37
N ASN A 38 -16.81 -20.35 52.20
CA ASN A 38 -15.47 -20.25 52.83
C ASN A 38 -14.23 -21.07 52.40
N THR A 39 -13.17 -20.30 52.03
CA THR A 39 -11.71 -20.40 52.36
C THR A 39 -10.92 -21.64 51.86
N GLU A 40 -9.66 -21.63 51.44
CA GLU A 40 -8.42 -20.99 51.92
C GLU A 40 -7.32 -20.91 50.83
N THR A 41 -6.39 -19.98 51.01
CA THR A 41 -5.06 -19.86 50.38
C THR A 41 -4.06 -20.92 50.84
N VAL A 42 -3.23 -21.44 49.92
CA VAL A 42 -1.94 -22.10 50.24
C VAL A 42 -0.83 -21.60 49.30
N LEU A 43 0.24 -21.07 49.90
CA LEU A 43 1.55 -20.80 49.29
C LEU A 43 2.50 -21.97 49.57
N VAL A 44 3.22 -22.48 48.57
CA VAL A 44 4.62 -22.98 48.69
C VAL A 44 5.29 -22.81 47.33
N GLY A 45 6.53 -22.29 47.33
CA GLY A 45 7.24 -21.84 46.14
C GLY A 45 8.29 -22.80 45.57
N GLY A 46 8.94 -22.30 44.50
CA GLY A 46 10.11 -22.88 43.86
C GLY A 46 10.69 -21.89 42.84
N GLN A 47 11.86 -21.32 43.14
CA GLN A 47 12.65 -20.49 42.23
C GLN A 47 13.26 -21.33 41.10
N LEU A 48 13.35 -20.77 39.87
CA LEU A 48 14.47 -20.88 38.91
C LEU A 48 14.33 -19.75 37.85
N GLY A 49 15.46 -19.17 37.41
CA GLY A 49 15.59 -17.81 36.86
C GLY A 49 15.32 -17.57 35.34
N PRO A 50 15.76 -16.42 34.78
CA PRO A 50 15.33 -15.91 33.47
C PRO A 50 16.39 -16.18 32.35
N PRO A 51 16.14 -15.82 31.07
CA PRO A 51 15.45 -16.59 30.03
C PRO A 51 16.40 -16.99 28.87
N SER A 52 15.96 -17.82 27.92
CA SER A 52 16.61 -17.94 26.61
C SER A 52 15.61 -17.79 25.47
N GLU A 53 16.02 -16.99 24.48
CA GLU A 53 15.32 -16.57 23.27
C GLU A 53 14.68 -17.70 22.46
N SER A 54 13.36 -17.69 22.32
CA SER A 54 12.66 -18.06 21.09
C SER A 54 11.18 -17.66 21.17
N ALA A 55 10.88 -16.40 20.89
CA ALA A 55 9.51 -15.96 20.63
C ALA A 55 9.17 -16.22 19.14
N MET A 56 8.72 -17.43 18.85
CA MET A 56 7.70 -17.68 17.83
C MET A 56 6.53 -18.27 18.60
N GLN A 57 5.53 -17.46 18.95
CA GLN A 57 4.24 -17.99 19.38
C GLN A 57 3.44 -18.34 18.14
N GLU A 58 3.45 -19.63 17.82
CA GLU A 58 2.31 -20.32 17.21
C GLU A 58 1.09 -20.16 18.16
N ILE A 59 -0.06 -19.85 17.59
CA ILE A 59 -1.41 -19.99 18.18
C ILE A 59 -2.19 -20.75 17.09
N ASP A 60 -2.97 -21.79 17.30
CA ASP A 60 -3.20 -22.78 18.36
C ASP A 60 -3.86 -23.99 17.61
N TYR A 61 -4.03 -25.14 18.25
CA TYR A 61 -4.37 -26.45 17.67
C TYR A 61 -5.51 -26.51 16.60
N GLU A 62 -5.33 -27.44 15.64
CA GLU A 62 -6.14 -27.77 14.44
C GLU A 62 -7.67 -27.57 14.52
N ILE A 63 -8.22 -26.57 13.80
CA ILE A 63 -9.65 -26.51 13.49
C ILE A 63 -10.04 -27.71 12.62
N ASN A 64 -10.95 -28.55 13.11
CA ASN A 64 -11.53 -29.62 12.33
C ASN A 64 -12.62 -29.07 11.39
N TRP A 65 -12.28 -28.89 10.12
CA TRP A 65 -13.17 -28.32 9.11
C TRP A 65 -14.43 -29.15 8.83
N ASP A 66 -14.44 -30.43 9.19
CA ASP A 66 -15.62 -31.30 9.09
C ASP A 66 -16.63 -31.04 10.23
N GLN A 67 -16.23 -30.25 11.24
CA GLN A 67 -17.04 -29.88 12.41
C GLN A 67 -17.29 -28.37 12.48
N VAL A 68 -17.30 -27.71 11.33
CA VAL A 68 -17.51 -26.26 11.19
C VAL A 68 -18.82 -25.96 10.49
N CYS A 69 -19.65 -25.10 11.06
CA CYS A 69 -20.74 -24.45 10.32
C CYS A 69 -20.35 -23.02 9.93
N TYR A 70 -20.91 -22.54 8.82
CA TYR A 70 -20.67 -21.18 8.32
C TYR A 70 -21.97 -20.38 8.37
N VAL A 71 -21.90 -19.12 8.79
CA VAL A 71 -23.05 -18.21 8.79
C VAL A 71 -22.73 -17.05 7.86
N LEU A 72 -23.32 -17.06 6.69
CA LEU A 72 -23.21 -15.95 5.74
C LEU A 72 -24.19 -14.89 6.17
N PHE A 73 -23.75 -13.64 6.35
CA PHE A 73 -24.65 -12.56 6.77
C PHE A 73 -24.28 -11.23 6.12
N ASP A 74 -25.26 -10.33 6.09
CA ASP A 74 -25.15 -8.95 5.58
C ASP A 74 -26.06 -8.03 6.39
N LEU A 75 -25.62 -6.78 6.59
CA LEU A 75 -26.36 -5.75 7.31
C LEU A 75 -26.73 -4.58 6.40
N GLN A 76 -27.91 -4.00 6.62
CA GLN A 76 -28.22 -2.64 6.15
C GLN A 76 -28.33 -1.71 7.36
N THR A 77 -27.90 -0.46 7.20
CA THR A 77 -27.80 0.53 8.27
C THR A 77 -28.43 1.86 7.86
N THR A 78 -28.71 2.73 8.84
CA THR A 78 -29.14 4.12 8.60
C THR A 78 -28.03 5.02 8.04
N GLY A 79 -26.78 4.57 8.08
CA GLY A 79 -25.62 5.26 7.52
C GLY A 79 -24.29 4.51 7.75
N GLY A 80 -23.17 5.20 7.57
CA GLY A 80 -21.82 4.58 7.62
C GLY A 80 -21.14 4.58 8.99
N SER A 81 -21.65 5.34 9.97
CA SER A 81 -21.01 5.50 11.30
C SER A 81 -21.39 4.37 12.26
N ARG A 82 -20.41 3.59 12.72
CA ARG A 82 -20.63 2.50 13.70
C ARG A 82 -21.01 3.01 15.09
N THR A 83 -20.70 4.28 15.38
CA THR A 83 -21.00 4.92 16.67
C THR A 83 -22.41 5.48 16.71
N ASP A 84 -22.83 6.10 15.60
CA ASP A 84 -24.00 6.96 15.57
C ASP A 84 -25.19 6.33 14.84
N GLU A 85 -24.94 5.39 13.94
CA GLU A 85 -25.97 4.76 13.11
C GLU A 85 -26.46 3.42 13.68
N ASP A 86 -27.65 3.04 13.24
CA ASP A 86 -28.35 1.83 13.65
C ASP A 86 -28.47 0.83 12.50
N ILE A 87 -28.50 -0.46 12.83
CA ILE A 87 -28.81 -1.54 11.89
C ILE A 87 -30.32 -1.54 11.64
N ILE A 88 -30.74 -1.62 10.38
CA ILE A 88 -32.16 -1.59 9.94
C ILE A 88 -32.60 -2.86 9.21
N GLU A 89 -31.67 -3.70 8.75
CA GLU A 89 -31.94 -5.04 8.22
C GLU A 89 -30.78 -5.98 8.56
N LEU A 90 -31.09 -7.22 8.92
CA LEU A 90 -30.13 -8.31 9.04
C LEU A 90 -30.66 -9.51 8.26
N ALA A 91 -29.83 -10.04 7.36
CA ALA A 91 -30.09 -11.31 6.70
C ALA A 91 -28.95 -12.29 6.94
N ALA A 92 -29.26 -13.58 7.05
CA ALA A 92 -28.26 -14.61 7.20
C ALA A 92 -28.67 -15.96 6.58
N LEU A 93 -27.67 -16.78 6.28
CA LEU A 93 -27.81 -18.15 5.78
C LEU A 93 -26.79 -19.07 6.47
N VAL A 94 -27.28 -20.12 7.12
CA VAL A 94 -26.45 -21.13 7.80
C VAL A 94 -26.12 -22.28 6.84
N LEU A 95 -24.84 -22.60 6.75
CA LEU A 95 -24.30 -23.69 5.93
C LEU A 95 -23.67 -24.76 6.83
N GLY A 96 -23.81 -26.02 6.42
CA GLY A 96 -23.11 -27.14 7.03
C GLY A 96 -21.60 -27.16 6.68
N PRO A 97 -20.85 -28.15 7.21
CA PRO A 97 -19.42 -28.31 6.95
C PRO A 97 -19.03 -28.45 5.47
N ASP A 98 -19.94 -29.02 4.69
CA ASP A 98 -19.81 -29.18 3.24
C ASP A 98 -20.11 -27.91 2.45
N GLY A 99 -20.55 -26.84 3.13
CA GLY A 99 -20.95 -25.56 2.55
C GLY A 99 -22.35 -25.56 1.96
N ILE A 100 -23.17 -26.59 2.20
CA ILE A 100 -24.55 -26.65 1.70
C ILE A 100 -25.46 -25.93 2.71
N ALA A 101 -26.40 -25.15 2.19
CA ALA A 101 -27.40 -24.47 3.02
C ALA A 101 -28.24 -25.49 3.79
N LEU A 102 -28.38 -25.28 5.10
CA LEU A 102 -29.18 -26.14 5.96
C LEU A 102 -30.67 -25.86 5.76
N GLU A 103 -31.50 -26.88 5.99
CA GLU A 103 -32.96 -26.73 5.99
C GLU A 103 -33.38 -25.71 7.08
N ASP A 104 -34.31 -24.82 6.72
CA ASP A 104 -34.70 -23.66 7.55
C ASP A 104 -33.52 -22.76 7.98
N GLY A 105 -32.39 -22.83 7.27
CA GLY A 105 -31.16 -22.10 7.60
C GLY A 105 -31.13 -20.63 7.18
N SER A 106 -32.25 -20.04 6.72
CA SER A 106 -32.33 -18.63 6.35
C SER A 106 -32.99 -17.75 7.42
N PHE A 107 -32.38 -16.63 7.74
CA PHE A 107 -32.92 -15.60 8.63
C PHE A 107 -32.99 -14.26 7.92
N GLU A 108 -34.06 -13.50 8.12
CA GLU A 108 -34.22 -12.13 7.61
C GLU A 108 -35.11 -11.36 8.58
N SER A 109 -34.66 -10.20 9.02
CA SER A 109 -35.44 -9.32 9.89
C SER A 109 -35.14 -7.86 9.60
N LEU A 110 -36.19 -7.05 9.55
CA LEU A 110 -36.07 -5.60 9.67
C LEU A 110 -35.87 -5.25 11.15
N ILE A 111 -35.17 -4.15 11.39
CA ILE A 111 -34.86 -3.64 12.73
C ILE A 111 -35.32 -2.20 12.81
N ARG A 112 -35.99 -1.85 13.91
CA ARG A 112 -36.38 -0.47 14.20
C ARG A 112 -35.16 0.29 14.75
N PRO A 113 -34.73 1.40 14.11
CA PRO A 113 -33.64 2.23 14.63
C PRO A 113 -34.07 2.96 15.90
N ASN A 114 -33.10 3.30 16.77
CA ASN A 114 -33.33 3.95 18.06
C ASN A 114 -33.24 5.47 17.98
N LYS A 115 -32.38 6.01 17.12
CA LYS A 115 -32.06 7.46 17.12
C LYS A 115 -32.49 8.21 15.85
N GLU A 116 -32.36 7.61 14.68
CA GLU A 116 -32.56 8.31 13.41
C GLU A 116 -33.68 7.71 12.57
N GLU A 117 -34.43 8.57 11.89
CA GLU A 117 -35.30 8.15 10.80
C GLU A 117 -34.44 7.70 9.61
N VAL A 118 -34.86 6.64 8.93
CA VAL A 118 -34.22 6.19 7.69
C VAL A 118 -34.31 7.32 6.67
N SER A 119 -33.16 7.87 6.25
CA SER A 119 -33.13 8.99 5.32
C SER A 119 -33.73 8.63 3.96
N THR A 120 -34.10 9.65 3.17
CA THR A 120 -34.61 9.43 1.80
C THR A 120 -33.54 8.80 0.90
N TYR A 121 -32.26 9.11 1.14
CA TYR A 121 -31.12 8.49 0.47
C TYR A 121 -31.08 6.97 0.76
N ILE A 122 -31.06 6.58 2.03
CA ILE A 122 -31.02 5.16 2.43
C ILE A 122 -32.28 4.42 1.99
N THR A 123 -33.44 5.06 2.05
CA THR A 123 -34.69 4.49 1.52
C THR A 123 -34.59 4.24 0.02
N SER A 124 -34.00 5.16 -0.75
CA SER A 124 -33.81 4.99 -2.19
C SER A 124 -32.77 3.92 -2.54
N LEU A 125 -31.76 3.75 -1.69
CA LEU A 125 -30.69 2.77 -1.86
C LEU A 125 -31.20 1.36 -1.52
N THR A 126 -31.73 1.17 -0.32
CA THR A 126 -32.10 -0.13 0.24
C THR A 126 -33.53 -0.55 -0.07
N GLY A 127 -34.41 0.40 -0.39
CA GLY A 127 -35.86 0.17 -0.47
C GLY A 127 -36.55 0.04 0.89
N ILE A 128 -35.83 0.21 2.01
CA ILE A 128 -36.38 0.15 3.37
C ILE A 128 -36.85 1.55 3.75
N SER A 129 -38.15 1.71 3.98
CA SER A 129 -38.74 3.00 4.37
C SER A 129 -38.99 3.08 5.88
N ASN A 130 -39.12 4.31 6.39
CA ASN A 130 -39.56 4.54 7.78
C ASN A 130 -40.88 3.82 8.11
N ASP A 131 -41.80 3.69 7.16
CA ASP A 131 -43.04 2.93 7.37
C ASP A 131 -42.80 1.44 7.65
N MET A 132 -41.80 0.85 6.99
CA MET A 132 -41.45 -0.57 7.14
C MET A 132 -40.80 -0.86 8.49
N VAL A 133 -39.87 0.01 8.94
CA VAL A 133 -39.15 -0.19 10.20
C VAL A 133 -39.92 0.30 11.42
N ARG A 134 -40.95 1.15 11.26
CA ARG A 134 -41.76 1.68 12.38
C ARG A 134 -42.32 0.58 13.27
N THR A 135 -42.81 -0.50 12.66
CA THR A 135 -43.40 -1.64 13.38
C THR A 135 -42.45 -2.83 13.53
N ALA A 136 -41.20 -2.68 13.12
CA ALA A 136 -40.19 -3.72 13.25
C ALA A 136 -39.78 -3.92 14.73
N PRO A 137 -39.29 -5.11 15.09
CA PRO A 137 -38.66 -5.34 16.40
C PRO A 137 -37.44 -4.44 16.60
N ASP A 138 -37.09 -4.17 17.86
CA ASP A 138 -35.85 -3.46 18.18
C ASP A 138 -34.61 -4.34 17.97
N LEU A 139 -33.45 -3.68 17.90
CA LEU A 139 -32.17 -4.33 17.68
C LEU A 139 -31.91 -5.46 18.70
N SER A 140 -32.17 -5.21 19.99
CA SER A 140 -31.91 -6.18 21.04
C SER A 140 -32.71 -7.47 20.84
N THR A 141 -33.98 -7.34 20.45
CA THR A 141 -34.85 -8.49 20.12
C THR A 141 -34.28 -9.27 18.93
N VAL A 142 -33.93 -8.57 17.84
CA VAL A 142 -33.43 -9.24 16.63
C VAL A 142 -32.08 -9.92 16.84
N MET A 143 -31.18 -9.33 17.63
CA MET A 143 -29.88 -9.95 17.91
C MET A 143 -30.03 -11.23 18.75
N VAL A 144 -30.91 -11.23 19.75
CA VAL A 144 -31.24 -12.43 20.51
C VAL A 144 -31.84 -13.50 19.60
N ASP A 145 -32.86 -13.12 18.80
CA ASP A 145 -33.52 -14.04 17.87
C ASP A 145 -32.54 -14.62 16.83
N PHE A 146 -31.59 -13.81 16.34
CA PHE A 146 -30.59 -14.22 15.37
C PHE A 146 -29.63 -15.28 15.94
N PHE A 147 -29.03 -15.02 17.11
CA PHE A 147 -28.11 -16.00 17.71
C PHE A 147 -28.84 -17.25 18.22
N GLU A 148 -30.06 -17.13 18.77
CA GLU A 148 -30.90 -18.29 19.10
C GLU A 148 -31.20 -19.12 17.85
N PHE A 149 -31.60 -18.46 16.75
CA PHE A 149 -31.83 -19.10 15.45
C PHE A 149 -30.61 -19.89 14.96
N VAL A 150 -29.42 -19.27 14.91
CA VAL A 150 -28.20 -19.93 14.42
C VAL A 150 -27.90 -21.17 15.28
N ASN A 151 -27.97 -21.03 16.61
CA ASN A 151 -27.71 -22.14 17.51
C ASN A 151 -28.75 -23.27 17.35
N ASP A 152 -30.03 -22.95 17.18
CA ASP A 152 -31.10 -23.93 16.99
C ASP A 152 -30.96 -24.70 15.67
N VAL A 153 -30.65 -24.02 14.57
CA VAL A 153 -30.41 -24.66 13.27
C VAL A 153 -29.19 -25.59 13.34
N VAL A 154 -28.07 -25.11 13.89
CA VAL A 154 -26.85 -25.92 14.05
C VAL A 154 -27.11 -27.12 14.96
N ASN A 155 -27.79 -26.94 16.08
CA ASN A 155 -28.11 -28.03 17.00
C ASN A 155 -29.04 -29.08 16.36
N THR A 156 -30.03 -28.63 15.58
CA THR A 156 -30.93 -29.52 14.83
C THR A 156 -30.15 -30.32 13.79
N PHE A 157 -29.24 -29.68 13.05
CA PHE A 157 -28.33 -30.38 12.13
C PHE A 157 -27.46 -31.42 12.86
N CYS A 158 -26.86 -31.07 13.99
CA CYS A 158 -26.07 -32.02 14.79
C CYS A 158 -26.89 -33.27 15.17
N ILE A 159 -28.15 -33.09 15.58
CA ILE A 159 -29.05 -34.18 15.95
C ILE A 159 -29.42 -35.05 14.73
N LEU A 160 -29.83 -34.42 13.62
CA LEU A 160 -30.30 -35.13 12.43
C LEU A 160 -29.18 -35.85 11.69
N SER A 161 -27.99 -35.25 11.64
CA SER A 161 -26.83 -35.78 10.90
C SER A 161 -25.88 -36.58 11.78
N SER A 162 -26.10 -36.65 13.10
CA SER A 162 -25.18 -37.28 14.06
C SER A 162 -23.74 -36.77 13.97
N VAL A 163 -23.59 -35.46 13.70
CA VAL A 163 -22.31 -34.75 13.60
C VAL A 163 -22.21 -33.79 14.80
N THR A 164 -21.01 -33.61 15.34
CA THR A 164 -20.75 -32.54 16.32
C THR A 164 -20.17 -31.32 15.61
N ILE A 165 -20.66 -30.13 15.95
CA ILE A 165 -20.14 -28.87 15.42
C ILE A 165 -19.42 -28.14 16.54
N ASP A 166 -18.12 -27.96 16.35
CA ASP A 166 -17.20 -27.40 17.32
C ASP A 166 -17.04 -25.89 17.10
N LYS A 167 -17.16 -25.42 15.86
CA LYS A 167 -17.02 -24.00 15.50
C LYS A 167 -18.10 -23.51 14.54
N ILE A 168 -18.52 -22.27 14.75
CA ILE A 168 -19.42 -21.49 13.90
C ILE A 168 -18.63 -20.27 13.40
N ILE A 169 -18.43 -20.18 12.09
CA ILE A 169 -17.64 -19.13 11.45
C ILE A 169 -18.57 -18.11 10.81
N LEU A 170 -18.43 -16.83 11.18
CA LEU A 170 -19.17 -15.73 10.57
C LEU A 170 -18.52 -15.32 9.25
N VAL A 171 -19.29 -15.28 8.16
CA VAL A 171 -18.83 -15.00 6.80
C VAL A 171 -19.57 -13.79 6.24
N ALA A 172 -18.83 -12.79 5.80
CA ALA A 172 -19.39 -11.58 5.20
C ALA A 172 -18.52 -11.10 4.02
N TYR A 173 -19.06 -10.21 3.19
CA TYR A 173 -18.33 -9.58 2.09
C TYR A 173 -17.82 -8.22 2.50
N ASN A 174 -16.51 -8.00 2.55
CA ASN A 174 -15.92 -6.80 3.17
C ASN A 174 -16.29 -6.66 4.67
N GLY A 175 -16.63 -7.80 5.30
CA GLY A 175 -17.21 -7.82 6.64
C GLY A 175 -16.28 -7.28 7.73
N ARG A 176 -14.95 -7.32 7.54
CA ARG A 176 -14.03 -6.72 8.52
C ARG A 176 -14.09 -5.21 8.58
N VAL A 177 -14.44 -4.58 7.47
CA VAL A 177 -14.49 -3.13 7.36
C VAL A 177 -15.88 -2.60 7.67
N PHE A 178 -16.93 -3.42 7.50
CA PHE A 178 -18.29 -2.95 7.65
C PHE A 178 -19.10 -3.79 8.64
N ASP A 179 -19.58 -4.97 8.23
CA ASP A 179 -20.61 -5.71 8.96
C ASP A 179 -20.19 -6.15 10.36
N LEU A 180 -18.99 -6.71 10.53
CA LEU A 180 -18.53 -7.24 11.82
C LEU A 180 -18.30 -6.13 12.84
N PRO A 181 -17.58 -5.04 12.53
CA PRO A 181 -17.50 -3.91 13.45
C PRO A 181 -18.87 -3.31 13.81
N PHE A 182 -19.80 -3.21 12.85
CA PHE A 182 -21.16 -2.73 13.12
C PHE A 182 -21.92 -3.67 14.05
N LEU A 183 -21.85 -4.98 13.81
CA LEU A 183 -22.47 -6.00 14.65
C LEU A 183 -21.91 -5.97 16.07
N ILE A 184 -20.59 -6.05 16.21
CA ILE A 184 -19.90 -6.06 17.52
C ILE A 184 -20.25 -4.79 18.30
N ARG A 185 -20.13 -3.63 17.67
CA ARG A 185 -20.44 -2.35 18.35
C ARG A 185 -21.91 -2.24 18.74
N SER A 186 -22.80 -2.79 17.93
CA SER A 186 -24.24 -2.79 18.23
C SER A 186 -24.58 -3.77 19.37
N LEU A 187 -23.88 -4.89 19.49
CA LEU A 187 -24.00 -5.79 20.64
C LEU A 187 -23.49 -5.13 21.92
N GLU A 188 -22.30 -4.52 21.90
CA GLU A 188 -21.71 -3.80 23.04
C GLU A 188 -22.63 -2.66 23.53
N ARG A 189 -23.15 -1.84 22.60
CA ARG A 189 -24.05 -0.71 22.94
C ARG A 189 -25.32 -1.17 23.67
N HIS A 190 -25.73 -2.43 23.45
CA HIS A 190 -26.93 -3.01 24.01
C HIS A 190 -26.66 -4.02 25.14
N ASN A 191 -25.39 -4.19 25.56
CA ASN A 191 -24.94 -5.18 26.55
C ASN A 191 -25.37 -6.62 26.16
N LEU A 192 -25.12 -6.99 24.90
CA LEU A 192 -25.48 -8.28 24.30
C LEU A 192 -24.25 -9.07 23.81
N GLU A 193 -23.04 -8.66 24.19
CA GLU A 193 -21.79 -9.34 23.86
C GLU A 193 -21.79 -10.81 24.30
N ASN A 194 -22.48 -11.14 25.38
CA ASN A 194 -22.62 -12.49 25.91
C ASN A 194 -23.33 -13.47 24.95
N LEU A 195 -24.12 -12.98 23.98
CA LEU A 195 -24.81 -13.84 23.01
C LEU A 195 -23.85 -14.70 22.16
N TRP A 196 -22.61 -14.26 22.02
CA TRP A 196 -21.60 -14.93 21.23
C TRP A 196 -20.27 -15.11 21.98
N ALA A 197 -19.87 -14.18 22.84
CA ALA A 197 -18.63 -14.26 23.60
C ALA A 197 -18.59 -15.44 24.59
N ASP A 198 -19.74 -15.76 25.21
CA ASP A 198 -19.83 -16.85 26.21
C ASP A 198 -19.95 -18.24 25.56
N ASN A 199 -20.06 -18.30 24.23
CA ASN A 199 -20.24 -19.54 23.49
C ASN A 199 -19.00 -19.84 22.65
N GLU A 200 -18.18 -20.76 23.15
CA GLU A 200 -16.90 -21.17 22.55
C GLU A 200 -16.99 -21.67 21.11
N ARG A 201 -18.19 -21.94 20.58
CA ARG A 201 -18.38 -22.25 19.16
C ARG A 201 -18.14 -21.04 18.27
N TYR A 202 -18.38 -19.83 18.76
CA TYR A 202 -18.03 -18.60 18.04
C TYR A 202 -16.56 -18.23 18.29
N GLY A 203 -16.09 -17.18 17.61
CA GLY A 203 -14.70 -16.73 17.76
C GLY A 203 -13.92 -16.66 16.46
N TYR A 204 -14.51 -17.00 15.31
CA TYR A 204 -13.84 -16.94 14.02
C TYR A 204 -14.67 -16.29 12.91
N THR A 205 -13.96 -15.66 11.96
CA THR A 205 -14.59 -15.03 10.79
C THR A 205 -13.81 -15.23 9.49
N ILE A 206 -14.53 -15.19 8.36
CA ILE A 206 -13.99 -15.14 7.00
C ILE A 206 -14.53 -13.90 6.27
N ASP A 207 -13.60 -13.10 5.75
CA ASP A 207 -13.92 -12.00 4.83
C ASP A 207 -13.71 -12.45 3.39
N THR A 208 -14.80 -12.57 2.64
CA THR A 208 -14.76 -13.08 1.26
C THR A 208 -14.12 -12.11 0.27
N LEU A 209 -14.02 -10.81 0.58
CA LEU A 209 -13.25 -9.87 -0.24
C LEU A 209 -11.74 -10.13 -0.12
N ASP A 210 -11.27 -10.52 1.08
CA ASP A 210 -9.88 -10.94 1.27
C ASP A 210 -9.58 -12.24 0.51
N VAL A 211 -10.53 -13.19 0.51
CA VAL A 211 -10.43 -14.42 -0.30
C VAL A 211 -10.35 -14.08 -1.79
N ALA A 212 -11.23 -13.20 -2.29
CA ALA A 212 -11.25 -12.76 -3.69
C ALA A 212 -9.90 -12.11 -4.11
N ARG A 213 -9.39 -11.18 -3.31
CA ARG A 213 -8.13 -10.48 -3.58
C ARG A 213 -6.94 -11.43 -3.68
N ARG A 214 -6.93 -12.50 -2.88
CA ARG A 214 -5.87 -13.54 -2.93
C ARG A 214 -5.99 -14.40 -4.17
N ILE A 215 -7.17 -14.94 -4.44
CA ILE A 215 -7.44 -15.80 -5.61
C ILE A 215 -7.06 -15.08 -6.90
N PHE A 216 -7.45 -13.81 -7.04
CA PHE A 216 -7.29 -13.06 -8.29
C PHE A 216 -6.03 -12.19 -8.34
N HIS A 217 -5.12 -12.25 -7.36
CA HIS A 217 -3.89 -11.45 -7.38
C HIS A 217 -3.07 -11.70 -8.65
N ASN A 218 -2.88 -12.98 -9.02
CA ASN A 218 -2.09 -13.41 -10.19
C ASN A 218 -2.89 -14.21 -11.23
N ALA A 219 -4.22 -14.25 -11.12
CA ALA A 219 -5.05 -15.01 -12.06
C ALA A 219 -4.99 -14.39 -13.46
N THR A 220 -4.85 -15.22 -14.49
CA THR A 220 -4.87 -14.79 -15.91
C THR A 220 -6.25 -14.33 -16.36
N ARG A 221 -7.31 -14.82 -15.70
CA ARG A 221 -8.70 -14.40 -15.91
C ARG A 221 -9.23 -13.84 -14.59
N LYS A 222 -9.71 -12.59 -14.61
CA LYS A 222 -10.18 -11.87 -13.42
C LYS A 222 -11.59 -11.31 -13.65
N PRO A 223 -12.39 -11.10 -12.59
CA PRO A 223 -13.61 -10.29 -12.66
C PRO A 223 -13.24 -8.84 -13.01
N ILE A 224 -14.20 -8.08 -13.56
CA ILE A 224 -13.99 -6.68 -13.98
C ILE A 224 -13.56 -5.78 -12.81
N ASN A 225 -14.04 -6.08 -11.60
CA ASN A 225 -13.62 -5.49 -10.35
C ASN A 225 -13.87 -6.50 -9.21
N MET A 226 -13.45 -6.15 -7.99
CA MET A 226 -13.67 -6.94 -6.79
C MET A 226 -14.88 -6.42 -6.00
N LYS A 227 -16.02 -6.14 -6.65
CA LYS A 227 -17.32 -5.94 -6.00
C LYS A 227 -18.10 -7.26 -6.04
N LEU A 228 -18.97 -7.50 -5.05
CA LEU A 228 -19.70 -8.78 -4.96
C LEU A 228 -20.54 -9.07 -6.21
N GLY A 229 -21.21 -8.05 -6.76
CA GLY A 229 -21.98 -8.21 -8.01
C GLY A 229 -21.11 -8.63 -9.21
N SER A 230 -19.87 -8.14 -9.29
CA SER A 230 -18.93 -8.53 -10.35
C SER A 230 -18.36 -9.93 -10.13
N LEU A 231 -18.15 -10.35 -8.88
CA LEU A 231 -17.78 -11.72 -8.54
C LEU A 231 -18.92 -12.70 -8.82
N PHE A 232 -20.15 -12.32 -8.50
CA PHE A 232 -21.34 -13.09 -8.83
C PHE A 232 -21.52 -13.23 -10.35
N HIS A 233 -21.33 -12.15 -11.10
CA HIS A 233 -21.34 -12.18 -12.55
C HIS A 233 -20.24 -13.05 -13.13
N PHE A 234 -19.04 -12.97 -12.57
CA PHE A 234 -17.93 -13.81 -12.98
C PHE A 234 -18.21 -15.30 -12.73
N ALA A 235 -18.82 -15.65 -11.60
CA ALA A 235 -19.14 -17.01 -11.23
C ALA A 235 -20.31 -17.61 -12.03
N THR A 236 -21.31 -16.78 -12.41
CA THR A 236 -22.59 -17.28 -12.95
C THR A 236 -22.92 -16.82 -14.37
N GLY A 237 -22.26 -15.78 -14.87
CA GLY A 237 -22.63 -15.05 -16.09
C GLY A 237 -23.89 -14.19 -15.97
N LYS A 238 -24.50 -14.08 -14.78
CA LYS A 238 -25.74 -13.31 -14.54
C LYS A 238 -25.46 -11.99 -13.84
N ILE A 239 -26.36 -11.02 -13.94
CA ILE A 239 -26.29 -9.77 -13.18
C ILE A 239 -27.02 -9.97 -11.86
N MET A 240 -26.47 -9.42 -10.78
CA MET A 240 -27.09 -9.45 -9.46
C MET A 240 -28.27 -8.46 -9.41
N GLU A 241 -29.46 -8.94 -9.07
CA GLU A 241 -30.65 -8.11 -8.89
C GLU A 241 -30.77 -7.64 -7.42
N ASN A 242 -31.29 -6.43 -7.19
CA ASN A 242 -31.54 -5.86 -5.86
C ASN A 242 -30.31 -5.88 -4.92
N SER A 243 -29.19 -5.30 -5.35
CA SER A 243 -27.89 -5.32 -4.66
C SER A 243 -27.82 -4.62 -3.29
N HIS A 244 -28.92 -4.00 -2.85
CA HIS A 244 -29.00 -3.20 -1.63
C HIS A 244 -30.05 -3.74 -0.64
N ARG A 245 -30.48 -5.00 -0.83
CA ARG A 245 -31.24 -5.77 0.17
C ARG A 245 -30.34 -6.84 0.75
N ALA A 246 -30.28 -6.94 2.08
CA ALA A 246 -29.39 -7.88 2.76
C ALA A 246 -29.63 -9.33 2.29
N SER A 247 -30.89 -9.72 2.11
CA SER A 247 -31.25 -11.07 1.66
C SER A 247 -30.80 -11.39 0.24
N SER A 248 -30.74 -10.40 -0.67
CA SER A 248 -30.18 -10.56 -2.01
C SER A 248 -28.66 -10.68 -1.97
N VAL A 249 -28.01 -9.91 -1.09
CA VAL A 249 -26.56 -9.95 -0.87
C VAL A 249 -26.12 -11.30 -0.33
N VAL A 250 -26.78 -11.83 0.68
CA VAL A 250 -26.50 -13.17 1.24
C VAL A 250 -26.65 -14.27 0.18
N LYS A 251 -27.66 -14.19 -0.69
CA LYS A 251 -27.83 -15.16 -1.80
C LYS A 251 -26.70 -15.08 -2.81
N ALA A 252 -26.26 -13.87 -3.19
CA ALA A 252 -25.12 -13.70 -4.08
C ALA A 252 -23.82 -14.17 -3.44
N LEU A 253 -23.62 -13.84 -2.16
CA LEU A 253 -22.49 -14.28 -1.35
C LEU A 253 -22.44 -15.81 -1.25
N TYR A 254 -23.57 -16.48 -1.04
CA TYR A 254 -23.65 -17.94 -1.03
C TYR A 254 -23.11 -18.54 -2.34
N VAL A 255 -23.57 -18.03 -3.49
CA VAL A 255 -23.12 -18.52 -4.80
C VAL A 255 -21.62 -18.29 -5.01
N VAL A 256 -21.10 -17.13 -4.62
CA VAL A 256 -19.67 -16.82 -4.74
C VAL A 256 -18.85 -17.69 -3.80
N PHE A 257 -19.23 -17.78 -2.52
CA PHE A 257 -18.51 -18.53 -1.48
C PHE A 257 -18.45 -20.03 -1.78
N ARG A 258 -19.50 -20.58 -2.39
CA ARG A 258 -19.58 -21.97 -2.83
C ARG A 258 -18.83 -22.29 -4.12
N SER A 259 -18.37 -21.29 -4.86
CA SER A 259 -17.57 -21.53 -6.06
C SER A 259 -16.26 -22.22 -5.67
N GLU A 260 -15.76 -23.13 -6.51
CA GLU A 260 -14.57 -23.95 -6.23
C GLU A 260 -13.38 -23.11 -5.74
N LEU A 261 -13.11 -22.00 -6.42
CA LEU A 261 -12.03 -21.08 -6.07
C LEU A 261 -12.18 -20.49 -4.66
N PHE A 262 -13.37 -20.02 -4.31
CA PHE A 262 -13.62 -19.39 -3.00
C PHE A 262 -13.72 -20.42 -1.89
N TRP A 263 -14.31 -21.59 -2.19
CA TRP A 263 -14.41 -22.69 -1.25
C TRP A 263 -13.01 -23.12 -0.82
N GLU A 264 -12.08 -23.37 -1.76
CA GLU A 264 -10.69 -23.72 -1.41
C GLU A 264 -9.96 -22.58 -0.70
N GLY A 265 -10.10 -21.34 -1.18
CA GLY A 265 -9.42 -20.16 -0.61
C GLY A 265 -9.88 -19.76 0.79
N ARG A 266 -11.01 -20.28 1.29
CA ARG A 266 -11.60 -19.91 2.59
C ARG A 266 -10.67 -20.19 3.76
N LEU A 267 -9.92 -21.29 3.70
CA LEU A 267 -9.10 -21.80 4.81
C LEU A 267 -7.97 -20.83 5.16
N GLU A 268 -7.43 -20.12 4.17
CA GLU A 268 -6.33 -19.17 4.36
C GLU A 268 -6.78 -17.78 4.85
N SER A 269 -8.10 -17.53 4.91
CA SER A 269 -8.68 -16.23 5.27
C SER A 269 -9.31 -16.20 6.67
N LEU A 270 -9.21 -17.32 7.40
CA LEU A 270 -9.71 -17.43 8.76
C LEU A 270 -8.97 -16.49 9.72
N LYS A 271 -9.71 -15.83 10.61
CA LYS A 271 -9.16 -15.04 11.72
C LYS A 271 -10.04 -15.09 12.95
N ASP A 272 -9.43 -14.83 14.11
CA ASP A 272 -10.07 -14.82 15.42
C ASP A 272 -10.93 -13.56 15.67
N LEU A 273 -11.92 -13.68 16.56
CA LEU A 273 -12.76 -12.63 17.14
C LEU A 273 -12.51 -12.65 18.68
N THR A 274 -12.13 -11.55 19.33
CA THR A 274 -11.56 -11.54 20.71
C THR A 274 -12.39 -10.80 21.80
N VAL A 275 -12.45 -11.29 23.07
CA VAL A 275 -12.92 -10.56 24.31
C VAL A 275 -12.18 -11.06 25.61
N ASP A 276 -12.04 -10.18 26.64
CA ASP A 276 -11.46 -10.32 28.01
C ASP A 276 -9.92 -10.29 28.21
N GLY A 277 -9.27 -9.55 27.30
CA GLY A 277 -7.87 -9.12 27.31
C GLY A 277 -7.68 -7.89 26.41
N THR A 278 -8.71 -7.03 26.41
CA THR A 278 -8.76 -5.58 26.10
C THR A 278 -7.49 -4.96 25.49
N VAL A 279 -7.49 -4.26 24.35
CA VAL A 279 -8.55 -3.59 23.57
C VAL A 279 -8.14 -3.65 22.09
N VAL A 280 -9.10 -3.90 21.19
CA VAL A 280 -9.08 -3.23 19.89
C VAL A 280 -10.49 -2.63 19.67
N ALA A 281 -10.89 -1.55 20.37
CA ALA A 281 -10.53 -0.23 19.86
C ALA A 281 -9.15 -0.25 19.21
N LEU A 282 -9.15 -0.45 17.90
CA LEU A 282 -8.15 0.26 17.13
C LEU A 282 -8.25 1.69 17.66
N PRO A 283 -7.12 2.38 17.89
CA PRO A 283 -7.19 3.81 18.10
C PRO A 283 -8.20 4.35 17.08
N ILE A 284 -9.18 5.10 17.56
CA ILE A 284 -9.91 6.01 16.70
C ILE A 284 -8.86 7.00 16.23
N ASN A 285 -8.07 6.59 15.24
CA ASN A 285 -7.68 7.49 14.20
C ASN A 285 -8.87 7.45 13.25
N ASN A 286 -9.73 8.44 13.42
CA ASN A 286 -10.58 8.90 12.34
C ASN A 286 -9.73 8.99 11.06
N ASP A 287 -10.39 8.70 9.94
CA ASP A 287 -9.93 8.76 8.56
C ASP A 287 -9.17 7.54 8.03
N SER A 288 -9.90 6.43 7.90
CA SER A 288 -9.79 5.64 6.67
C SER A 288 -10.78 6.18 5.64
N ASP A 289 -10.37 7.20 4.90
CA ASP A 289 -10.91 7.43 3.55
C ASP A 289 -10.61 6.18 2.73
N VAL A 290 -11.64 5.36 2.53
CA VAL A 290 -11.66 4.37 1.46
C VAL A 290 -11.78 5.16 0.17
N SER A 291 -10.64 5.54 -0.40
CA SER A 291 -10.58 5.97 -1.79
C SER A 291 -11.06 4.79 -2.64
N ASP A 292 -12.25 4.95 -3.22
CA ASP A 292 -12.64 4.18 -4.40
C ASP A 292 -11.46 4.23 -5.38
N SER A 293 -10.98 3.04 -5.72
CA SER A 293 -9.99 2.86 -6.77
C SER A 293 -10.62 3.31 -8.09
N ASP A 294 -10.40 4.57 -8.46
CA ASP A 294 -10.65 5.05 -9.80
C ASP A 294 -9.68 4.33 -10.73
N SER A 295 -10.31 3.60 -11.64
CA SER A 295 -9.71 2.79 -12.70
C SER A 295 -8.76 3.59 -13.58
N ASP A 296 -7.62 2.98 -13.87
CA ASP A 296 -6.66 3.38 -14.88
C ASP A 296 -7.35 3.69 -16.22
N ILE A 297 -7.29 4.96 -16.63
CA ILE A 297 -7.43 5.35 -18.03
C ILE A 297 -6.05 5.15 -18.67
N ASP A 298 -5.80 3.95 -19.18
CA ASP A 298 -4.85 3.78 -20.27
C ASP A 298 -5.62 3.71 -21.59
N SER A 299 -5.17 4.53 -22.52
CA SER A 299 -5.79 4.70 -23.83
C SER A 299 -5.25 3.68 -24.83
N SER A 300 -6.06 2.69 -25.19
CA SER A 300 -6.01 2.09 -26.52
C SER A 300 -7.30 1.35 -26.88
N GLU A 301 -7.96 1.87 -27.92
CA GLU A 301 -8.79 1.21 -28.94
C GLU A 301 -9.96 0.28 -28.54
N GLY A 302 -11.17 0.72 -28.91
CA GLY A 302 -12.07 -0.13 -29.70
C GLY A 302 -13.44 -0.47 -29.11
N ASN A 303 -14.45 0.13 -29.74
CA ASN A 303 -15.85 -0.29 -29.88
C ASN A 303 -16.92 0.12 -28.85
N ALA A 304 -17.95 0.70 -29.46
CA ALA A 304 -19.14 1.32 -28.93
C ALA A 304 -20.16 0.34 -28.32
N LYS A 305 -20.93 0.83 -27.34
CA LYS A 305 -22.38 1.11 -27.47
C LYS A 305 -22.96 1.64 -26.13
N THR A 306 -23.42 2.89 -26.19
CA THR A 306 -24.67 3.44 -25.63
C THR A 306 -25.49 2.55 -24.70
N THR A 307 -25.82 3.04 -23.49
CA THR A 307 -27.15 3.60 -23.13
C THR A 307 -27.23 4.10 -21.67
N THR A 308 -27.55 5.39 -21.53
CA THR A 308 -28.43 6.07 -20.53
C THR A 308 -28.24 5.88 -19.00
N GLU A 309 -27.81 6.99 -18.39
CA GLU A 309 -28.40 7.70 -17.22
C GLU A 309 -29.08 6.91 -16.08
N GLN A 310 -28.55 7.06 -14.85
CA GLN A 310 -29.08 7.99 -13.83
C GLN A 310 -28.20 7.92 -12.57
N GLY A 311 -27.79 9.08 -12.05
CA GLY A 311 -26.91 9.19 -10.89
C GLY A 311 -27.63 9.10 -9.55
N LYS A 312 -26.83 8.97 -8.48
CA LYS A 312 -26.98 9.72 -7.24
C LYS A 312 -25.73 9.59 -6.38
N ASP A 313 -25.18 10.75 -6.06
CA ASP A 313 -24.26 11.02 -4.98
C ASP A 313 -24.95 10.78 -3.62
N ASP A 314 -24.19 10.45 -2.57
CA ASP A 314 -24.24 11.20 -1.32
C ASP A 314 -22.97 10.97 -0.49
N GLU A 315 -22.32 12.11 -0.19
CA GLU A 315 -21.36 12.32 0.89
C GLU A 315 -22.14 12.51 2.20
N SER A 316 -21.75 11.82 3.27
CA SER A 316 -21.93 12.32 4.63
C SER A 316 -20.79 11.77 5.50
N THR A 317 -19.88 12.66 5.89
CA THR A 317 -18.94 12.44 7.00
C THR A 317 -19.18 13.51 8.04
N ASN A 318 -19.08 13.04 9.29
CA ASN A 318 -19.46 13.69 10.53
C ASN A 318 -18.94 15.11 10.72
N ASP A 319 -19.83 15.90 11.32
CA ASP A 319 -19.57 17.17 11.96
C ASP A 319 -18.72 16.96 13.23
N GLU A 320 -17.41 17.19 13.16
CA GLU A 320 -16.60 17.48 14.35
C GLU A 320 -15.76 18.76 14.15
N GLU A 321 -16.06 19.73 15.02
CA GLU A 321 -15.32 20.94 15.40
C GLU A 321 -14.22 21.46 14.45
N PHE A 322 -14.62 22.30 13.48
CA PHE A 322 -13.72 23.32 12.96
C PHE A 322 -13.72 24.51 13.91
N ASN A 323 -12.54 24.83 14.46
CA ASN A 323 -12.29 26.11 15.10
C ASN A 323 -12.83 27.22 14.20
N GLU A 324 -13.64 28.13 14.75
CA GLU A 324 -13.94 29.41 14.10
C GLU A 324 -12.62 29.96 13.54
N ILE A 325 -12.54 30.21 12.23
CA ILE A 325 -11.39 30.87 11.62
C ILE A 325 -11.44 32.34 12.06
N VAL A 326 -11.06 32.61 13.31
CA VAL A 326 -11.18 33.92 13.94
C VAL A 326 -10.28 34.90 13.18
N GLY A 327 -10.90 35.88 12.52
CA GLY A 327 -10.21 37.01 11.89
C GLY A 327 -10.11 36.98 10.36
N ASP A 328 -10.63 35.95 9.70
CA ASP A 328 -10.72 35.90 8.23
C ASP A 328 -12.11 36.31 7.75
N ASN A 329 -12.16 37.18 6.73
CA ASN A 329 -13.42 37.66 6.14
C ASN A 329 -13.59 37.10 4.74
N TRP A 330 -14.78 36.58 4.47
CA TRP A 330 -15.15 36.04 3.17
C TRP A 330 -16.23 36.90 2.53
N GLU A 331 -16.07 37.19 1.24
CA GLU A 331 -17.08 37.88 0.44
C GLU A 331 -17.21 37.28 -0.95
N ARG A 332 -18.39 37.42 -1.56
CA ARG A 332 -18.62 37.02 -2.95
C ARG A 332 -18.07 38.10 -3.88
N ALA A 333 -16.77 38.04 -4.10
CA ALA A 333 -16.04 38.95 -4.96
C ALA A 333 -14.94 38.20 -5.72
N ASP A 334 -14.47 38.85 -6.76
CA ASP A 334 -13.39 38.35 -7.59
C ASP A 334 -12.03 38.67 -6.97
N PHE A 335 -11.14 37.69 -6.95
CA PHE A 335 -9.75 37.93 -6.59
C PHE A 335 -8.94 38.31 -7.82
N ILE A 336 -8.30 39.47 -7.74
CA ILE A 336 -7.34 39.96 -8.72
C ILE A 336 -6.05 40.27 -7.94
N PRO A 337 -4.95 39.52 -8.17
CA PRO A 337 -3.73 39.75 -7.44
C PRO A 337 -3.19 41.16 -7.71
N PRO A 338 -2.81 41.93 -6.68
CA PRO A 338 -2.38 43.33 -6.85
C PRO A 338 -1.09 43.46 -7.67
N GLU A 339 -0.20 42.47 -7.55
CA GLU A 339 1.00 42.31 -8.36
C GLU A 339 1.12 40.83 -8.73
N THR A 340 1.52 40.54 -9.96
CA THR A 340 1.65 39.14 -10.37
C THR A 340 2.87 38.52 -9.68
N PRO A 341 2.77 37.27 -9.18
CA PRO A 341 3.92 36.56 -8.62
C PRO A 341 5.10 36.47 -9.59
N MET A 342 4.82 36.34 -10.88
CA MET A 342 5.84 36.34 -11.93
C MET A 342 6.62 37.65 -12.01
N ASP A 343 5.97 38.80 -11.81
CA ASP A 343 6.66 40.11 -11.81
C ASP A 343 7.63 40.21 -10.63
N LYS A 344 7.18 39.85 -9.42
CA LYS A 344 8.04 39.82 -8.22
C LYS A 344 9.18 38.81 -8.34
N PHE A 345 8.89 37.64 -8.88
CA PHE A 345 9.89 36.61 -9.18
C PHE A 345 10.93 37.15 -10.16
N THR A 346 10.48 37.84 -11.21
CA THR A 346 11.35 38.44 -12.22
C THR A 346 12.21 39.56 -11.61
N GLU A 347 11.65 40.40 -10.74
CA GLU A 347 12.40 41.42 -10.00
C GLU A 347 13.46 40.77 -9.09
N TYR A 348 13.08 39.74 -8.33
CA TYR A 348 14.01 38.94 -7.52
C TYR A 348 15.16 38.37 -8.36
N CYS A 349 14.86 37.75 -9.51
CA CYS A 349 15.87 37.24 -10.42
C CYS A 349 16.77 38.35 -10.97
N ASN A 350 16.20 39.49 -11.36
CA ASN A 350 16.95 40.63 -11.89
C ASN A 350 17.87 41.26 -10.84
N PHE A 351 17.40 41.41 -9.60
CA PHE A 351 18.20 41.88 -8.47
C PHE A 351 19.41 40.98 -8.23
N ASN A 352 19.18 39.66 -8.15
CA ASN A 352 20.26 38.70 -7.91
C ASN A 352 21.21 38.56 -9.11
N ARG A 353 20.72 38.73 -10.34
CA ARG A 353 21.56 38.69 -11.54
C ARG A 353 22.63 39.78 -11.55
N ARG A 354 22.34 40.96 -10.97
CA ARG A 354 23.32 42.05 -10.79
C ARG A 354 24.42 41.70 -9.79
N SER A 355 24.18 40.71 -8.92
CA SER A 355 25.15 40.15 -7.96
C SER A 355 25.84 38.86 -8.45
N GLY A 356 25.57 38.43 -9.70
CA GLY A 356 26.22 37.26 -10.31
C GLY A 356 25.54 35.91 -10.03
N ARG A 357 24.35 35.87 -9.44
CA ARG A 357 23.61 34.62 -9.14
C ARG A 357 22.18 34.64 -9.66
N VAL A 358 21.69 33.43 -9.95
CA VAL A 358 20.29 33.06 -10.26
C VAL A 358 19.87 33.26 -11.72
N ARG A 359 20.41 32.43 -12.62
CA ARG A 359 19.67 31.99 -13.81
C ARG A 359 18.90 30.73 -13.41
N THR A 360 17.62 30.60 -13.74
CA THR A 360 16.87 29.36 -13.50
C THR A 360 17.31 28.24 -14.44
N GLY A 361 17.04 26.99 -14.07
CA GLY A 361 17.47 25.78 -14.75
C GLY A 361 18.85 25.30 -14.33
N ILE A 362 19.56 24.69 -15.27
CA ILE A 362 20.88 24.08 -15.05
C ILE A 362 21.94 25.13 -14.71
N GLN A 363 22.70 24.87 -13.62
CA GLN A 363 23.79 25.73 -13.13
C GLN A 363 25.19 25.28 -13.56
N VAL A 364 25.30 24.11 -14.21
CA VAL A 364 26.56 23.56 -14.70
C VAL A 364 26.72 23.72 -16.21
N SER A 365 27.95 23.57 -16.70
CA SER A 365 28.18 23.51 -18.15
C SER A 365 27.43 22.33 -18.78
N LEU A 366 26.79 22.56 -19.93
CA LEU A 366 26.09 21.50 -20.66
C LEU A 366 27.04 20.36 -21.07
N SER A 367 28.33 20.63 -21.26
CA SER A 367 29.36 19.61 -21.56
C SER A 367 29.64 18.67 -20.39
N SER A 368 29.26 19.06 -19.17
CA SER A 368 29.42 18.26 -17.95
C SER A 368 28.27 17.27 -17.76
N VAL A 369 27.22 17.35 -18.57
CA VAL A 369 26.00 16.54 -18.49
C VAL A 369 25.57 16.06 -19.88
N ASP A 370 26.46 16.05 -20.87
CA ASP A 370 26.18 15.67 -22.26
C ASP A 370 26.22 14.16 -22.53
N SER A 371 26.43 13.35 -21.49
CA SER A 371 26.29 11.89 -21.52
C SER A 371 25.62 11.39 -20.23
N PRO A 372 24.90 10.25 -20.27
CA PRO A 372 24.21 9.70 -19.10
C PRO A 372 25.12 9.51 -17.89
N ILE A 373 26.29 8.92 -18.08
CA ILE A 373 27.24 8.67 -16.98
C ILE A 373 27.79 9.96 -16.38
N LYS A 374 28.03 11.00 -17.19
CA LYS A 374 28.50 12.29 -16.69
C LYS A 374 27.42 12.97 -15.85
N ALA A 375 26.18 13.00 -16.34
CA ALA A 375 25.05 13.54 -15.61
C ALA A 375 24.80 12.78 -14.30
N TRP A 376 24.88 11.44 -14.33
CA TRP A 376 24.70 10.60 -13.15
C TRP A 376 25.82 10.79 -12.13
N ARG A 377 27.09 10.86 -12.55
CA ARG A 377 28.25 11.10 -11.65
C ARG A 377 28.29 12.51 -11.07
N LEU A 378 27.61 13.47 -11.70
CA LEU A 378 27.46 14.81 -11.14
C LEU A 378 26.59 14.79 -9.87
N ILE A 379 25.56 13.94 -9.86
CA ILE A 379 24.70 13.71 -8.69
C ILE A 379 25.33 12.68 -7.74
N PHE A 380 25.65 11.49 -8.23
CA PHE A 380 26.31 10.41 -7.50
C PHE A 380 27.82 10.51 -7.64
N SER A 381 28.38 11.49 -6.93
CA SER A 381 29.83 11.74 -6.91
C SER A 381 30.63 10.55 -6.33
N ALA A 382 31.93 10.50 -6.64
CA ALA A 382 32.83 9.51 -6.05
C ALA A 382 32.87 9.59 -4.51
N GLU A 383 32.67 10.77 -3.94
CA GLU A 383 32.58 10.98 -2.49
C GLU A 383 31.37 10.25 -1.88
N ILE A 384 30.17 10.46 -2.44
CA ILE A 384 28.94 9.81 -1.97
C ILE A 384 29.05 8.29 -2.07
N LEU A 385 29.51 7.78 -3.22
CA LEU A 385 29.66 6.34 -3.45
C LEU A 385 30.75 5.75 -2.54
N GLY A 386 31.85 6.48 -2.33
CA GLY A 386 32.92 6.11 -1.41
C GLY A 386 32.46 6.00 0.04
N GLN A 387 31.58 6.90 0.50
CA GLN A 387 30.99 6.80 1.85
C GLN A 387 30.14 5.53 1.99
N ILE A 388 29.26 5.22 1.02
CA ILE A 388 28.46 3.98 1.04
C ILE A 388 29.38 2.75 1.14
N VAL A 389 30.44 2.70 0.33
CA VAL A 389 31.44 1.61 0.37
C VAL A 389 32.13 1.53 1.74
N LYS A 390 32.55 2.67 2.30
CA LYS A 390 33.21 2.75 3.61
C LYS A 390 32.29 2.26 4.73
N HIS A 391 31.05 2.74 4.80
CA HIS A 391 30.09 2.37 5.83
C HIS A 391 29.65 0.91 5.72
N THR A 392 29.37 0.44 4.50
CA THR A 392 29.06 -0.96 4.22
C THR A 392 30.21 -1.88 4.64
N ASN A 393 31.46 -1.50 4.37
CA ASN A 393 32.63 -2.26 4.81
C ASN A 393 32.79 -2.27 6.33
N LYS A 394 32.59 -1.14 7.00
CA LYS A 394 32.65 -1.05 8.47
C LYS A 394 31.59 -1.95 9.11
N TYR A 395 30.35 -1.89 8.63
CA TYR A 395 29.26 -2.75 9.11
C TYR A 395 29.50 -4.23 8.81
N GLY A 396 29.99 -4.55 7.61
CA GLY A 396 30.30 -5.91 7.17
C GLY A 396 31.36 -6.58 8.04
N ARG A 397 32.44 -5.86 8.39
CA ARG A 397 33.50 -6.38 9.29
C ARG A 397 32.98 -6.72 10.69
N ARG A 398 32.00 -5.95 11.19
CA ARG A 398 31.41 -6.15 12.53
C ARG A 398 30.44 -7.33 12.58
N ASN A 399 29.70 -7.57 11.50
CA ASN A 399 28.52 -8.45 11.53
C ASN A 399 28.61 -9.69 10.63
N ALA A 400 29.60 -9.78 9.72
CA ALA A 400 29.81 -10.96 8.90
C ALA A 400 30.88 -11.87 9.50
N ARG A 401 30.61 -13.19 9.52
CA ARG A 401 31.61 -14.18 9.98
C ARG A 401 32.87 -14.17 9.12
N ASP A 402 32.70 -14.07 7.80
CA ASP A 402 33.77 -14.02 6.81
C ASP A 402 33.56 -12.80 5.89
N TRP A 403 34.06 -11.63 6.29
CA TRP A 403 33.93 -10.41 5.49
C TRP A 403 35.07 -10.26 4.49
N THR A 404 34.72 -10.12 3.21
CA THR A 404 35.65 -9.61 2.19
C THR A 404 35.30 -8.16 1.92
N PRO A 405 36.26 -7.23 2.03
CA PRO A 405 36.01 -5.83 1.70
C PRO A 405 35.47 -5.66 0.28
N ILE A 406 34.44 -4.85 0.15
CA ILE A 406 33.90 -4.41 -1.14
C ILE A 406 34.58 -3.13 -1.60
N ASN A 407 34.60 -2.88 -2.90
CA ASN A 407 35.12 -1.66 -3.52
C ASN A 407 34.03 -0.92 -4.33
N GLU A 408 34.39 0.19 -4.98
CA GLU A 408 33.45 0.95 -5.80
C GLU A 408 32.91 0.18 -7.01
N ASN A 409 33.70 -0.75 -7.57
CA ASN A 409 33.26 -1.60 -8.67
C ASN A 409 32.18 -2.60 -8.21
N ASP A 410 32.29 -3.13 -6.99
CA ASP A 410 31.24 -3.96 -6.39
C ASP A 410 29.93 -3.19 -6.21
N LEU A 411 30.01 -1.93 -5.77
CA LEU A 411 28.84 -1.05 -5.64
C LEU A 411 28.26 -0.68 -7.01
N ALA A 412 29.09 -0.37 -8.01
CA ALA A 412 28.66 -0.10 -9.37
C ALA A 412 27.92 -1.30 -9.98
N ASN A 413 28.46 -2.51 -9.83
CA ASN A 413 27.82 -3.75 -10.26
C ASN A 413 26.49 -3.99 -9.54
N PHE A 414 26.42 -3.71 -8.24
CA PHE A 414 25.17 -3.80 -7.47
C PHE A 414 24.10 -2.85 -8.03
N ILE A 415 24.42 -1.58 -8.26
CA ILE A 415 23.51 -0.58 -8.83
C ILE A 415 23.10 -0.97 -10.26
N ALA A 416 24.03 -1.45 -11.08
CA ALA A 416 23.73 -1.90 -12.43
C ALA A 416 22.70 -3.05 -12.45
N VAL A 417 22.79 -4.00 -11.51
CA VAL A 417 21.76 -5.05 -11.38
C VAL A 417 20.40 -4.47 -10.95
N LEU A 418 20.36 -3.44 -10.10
CA LEU A 418 19.10 -2.75 -9.76
C LEU A 418 18.48 -2.06 -10.98
N PHE A 419 19.30 -1.48 -11.85
CA PHE A 419 18.82 -0.89 -13.11
C PHE A 419 18.33 -1.96 -14.10
N VAL A 420 19.05 -3.09 -14.24
CA VAL A 420 18.57 -4.23 -15.05
C VAL A 420 17.21 -4.70 -14.55
N ARG A 421 17.06 -4.84 -13.24
CA ARG A 421 15.79 -5.20 -12.60
C ARG A 421 14.69 -4.20 -12.93
N SER A 422 14.98 -2.90 -12.83
CA SER A 422 14.05 -1.81 -13.13
C SER A 422 13.54 -1.88 -14.58
N ILE A 423 14.45 -2.03 -15.56
CA ILE A 423 14.11 -2.12 -16.99
C ILE A 423 13.27 -3.37 -17.26
N GLN A 424 13.66 -4.51 -16.66
CA GLN A 424 12.94 -5.77 -16.80
C GLN A 424 11.61 -5.81 -16.03
N LYS A 425 11.28 -4.75 -15.26
CA LYS A 425 10.07 -4.64 -14.42
C LYS A 425 9.82 -5.90 -13.58
N ARG A 426 10.90 -6.52 -13.08
CA ARG A 426 10.79 -7.81 -12.38
C ARG A 426 10.06 -7.64 -11.06
N GLU A 427 9.24 -8.60 -10.68
CA GLU A 427 8.50 -8.55 -9.40
C GLU A 427 8.88 -9.66 -8.43
N ASP A 428 9.83 -10.50 -8.82
CA ASP A 428 10.20 -11.71 -8.12
C ASP A 428 11.47 -11.57 -7.27
N HIS A 429 11.69 -12.53 -6.38
CA HIS A 429 12.80 -12.51 -5.43
C HIS A 429 14.18 -12.58 -6.15
N PRO A 430 15.23 -11.88 -5.68
CA PRO A 430 16.55 -11.85 -6.33
C PRO A 430 17.20 -13.21 -6.61
N SER A 431 16.84 -14.25 -5.84
CA SER A 431 17.31 -15.62 -6.09
C SER A 431 16.96 -16.13 -7.48
N ASN A 432 15.84 -15.67 -8.05
CA ASN A 432 15.41 -16.06 -9.38
C ASN A 432 16.30 -15.44 -10.46
N TRP A 433 16.74 -14.20 -10.30
CA TRP A 433 17.55 -13.49 -11.30
C TRP A 433 18.89 -14.20 -11.53
N PHE A 434 19.41 -14.86 -10.49
CA PHE A 434 20.64 -15.66 -10.53
C PHE A 434 20.37 -17.18 -10.57
N SER A 435 19.13 -17.62 -10.80
CA SER A 435 18.73 -19.03 -10.87
C SER A 435 19.31 -19.72 -12.10
N ALA A 436 19.65 -21.01 -12.01
CA ALA A 436 20.04 -21.80 -13.18
C ALA A 436 18.88 -22.13 -14.13
N ASN A 437 17.63 -21.87 -13.73
CA ASN A 437 16.46 -22.11 -14.57
C ASN A 437 16.32 -20.98 -15.62
N PRO A 438 16.40 -21.28 -16.94
CA PRO A 438 16.27 -20.28 -18.00
C PRO A 438 14.94 -19.51 -17.98
N LEU A 439 13.88 -20.10 -17.42
CA LEU A 439 12.57 -19.45 -17.29
C LEU A 439 12.55 -18.37 -16.19
N LEU A 440 13.49 -18.43 -15.24
CA LEU A 440 13.53 -17.53 -14.09
C LEU A 440 14.73 -16.59 -14.15
N GLU A 441 15.81 -16.95 -14.84
CA GLU A 441 17.06 -16.21 -14.80
C GLU A 441 16.96 -14.79 -15.39
N SER A 442 17.98 -13.99 -15.10
CA SER A 442 18.31 -12.79 -15.86
C SER A 442 19.74 -12.92 -16.36
N ALA A 443 19.89 -13.17 -17.67
CA ALA A 443 21.20 -13.32 -18.31
C ALA A 443 22.09 -12.08 -18.10
N ALA A 444 21.49 -10.88 -18.15
CA ALA A 444 22.17 -9.63 -17.86
C ALA A 444 22.69 -9.58 -16.41
N ALA A 445 21.85 -9.87 -15.42
CA ALA A 445 22.25 -9.82 -14.01
C ALA A 445 23.42 -10.77 -13.69
N LYS A 446 23.38 -12.01 -14.21
CA LYS A 446 24.43 -13.01 -14.03
C LYS A 446 25.77 -12.64 -14.66
N ARG A 447 25.76 -11.84 -15.73
CA ARG A 447 26.98 -11.37 -16.40
C ARG A 447 27.62 -10.20 -15.66
N ILE A 448 26.83 -9.39 -14.95
CA ILE A 448 27.32 -8.27 -14.13
C ILE A 448 27.99 -8.78 -12.85
N THR A 449 27.34 -9.70 -12.14
CA THR A 449 27.83 -10.20 -10.84
C THR A 449 27.26 -11.57 -10.49
N THR A 450 27.74 -12.14 -9.39
CA THR A 450 27.20 -13.39 -8.84
C THR A 450 26.06 -13.12 -7.85
N GLY A 451 25.10 -14.04 -7.76
CA GLY A 451 24.01 -13.93 -6.77
C GLY A 451 24.52 -13.87 -5.32
N CYS A 452 25.66 -14.51 -5.02
CA CYS A 452 26.31 -14.41 -3.71
C CYS A 452 26.83 -13.01 -3.42
N GLN A 453 27.46 -12.36 -4.41
CA GLN A 453 28.00 -11.00 -4.27
C GLN A 453 26.87 -9.96 -4.19
N PHE A 454 25.85 -10.08 -5.04
CA PHE A 454 24.65 -9.24 -4.95
C PHE A 454 23.94 -9.40 -3.60
N GLY A 455 23.73 -10.64 -3.14
CA GLY A 455 23.12 -10.91 -1.84
C GLY A 455 23.96 -10.40 -0.66
N ARG A 456 25.30 -10.46 -0.75
CA ARG A 456 26.21 -9.88 0.25
C ARG A 456 26.08 -8.37 0.30
N MET A 457 26.09 -7.70 -0.85
CA MET A 457 25.88 -6.25 -0.96
C MET A 457 24.54 -5.87 -0.33
N LEU A 458 23.44 -6.50 -0.78
CA LEU A 458 22.11 -6.22 -0.28
C LEU A 458 22.01 -6.42 1.24
N ARG A 459 22.63 -7.47 1.79
CA ARG A 459 22.59 -7.77 3.22
C ARG A 459 23.33 -6.75 4.07
N TYR A 460 24.52 -6.31 3.65
CA TYR A 460 25.39 -5.49 4.47
C TYR A 460 25.44 -4.01 4.09
N LEU A 461 24.75 -3.59 3.01
CA LEU A 461 24.63 -2.19 2.59
C LEU A 461 24.31 -1.29 3.79
N HIS A 462 25.07 -0.20 3.96
CA HIS A 462 24.89 0.85 4.97
C HIS A 462 25.27 2.20 4.36
N CYS A 463 24.51 3.25 4.71
CA CYS A 463 24.70 4.61 4.20
C CYS A 463 25.10 5.65 5.26
N CYS A 464 25.29 5.22 6.52
CA CYS A 464 25.72 6.05 7.65
C CYS A 464 26.78 5.29 8.47
N ASP A 465 27.43 5.97 9.41
CA ASP A 465 28.36 5.30 10.32
C ASP A 465 27.62 4.26 11.20
N PRO A 466 28.05 2.98 11.20
CA PRO A 466 27.47 1.94 12.08
C PRO A 466 27.54 2.22 13.58
N ASP A 467 28.32 3.20 14.01
CA ASP A 467 28.41 3.63 15.40
C ASP A 467 27.40 4.74 15.76
N GLU A 468 26.69 5.30 14.77
CA GLU A 468 25.57 6.21 15.00
C GLU A 468 24.35 5.45 15.52
N ASN A 469 23.68 6.03 16.52
CA ASN A 469 22.53 5.45 17.19
C ASN A 469 21.18 6.08 16.77
N GLY A 470 21.21 7.06 15.86
CA GLY A 470 20.02 7.75 15.38
C GLY A 470 19.42 8.77 16.35
N THR A 471 20.10 9.06 17.46
CA THR A 471 19.65 10.07 18.42
C THR A 471 20.07 11.47 17.95
N THR A 472 19.11 12.39 17.86
CA THR A 472 19.34 13.80 17.57
C THR A 472 20.01 14.51 18.75
N ASN A 473 20.47 15.75 18.53
CA ASN A 473 21.05 16.56 19.60
C ASN A 473 20.08 16.83 20.77
N ASP A 474 18.77 16.72 20.50
CA ASP A 474 17.69 16.93 21.46
C ASP A 474 17.29 15.64 22.20
N GLY A 475 17.97 14.52 21.93
CA GLY A 475 17.70 13.23 22.57
C GLY A 475 16.59 12.40 21.90
N GLU A 476 16.00 12.88 20.81
CA GLU A 476 14.95 12.17 20.07
C GLU A 476 15.54 11.20 19.04
N TYR A 477 14.86 10.08 18.77
CA TYR A 477 15.30 9.10 17.77
C TYR A 477 14.70 9.40 16.41
N ASP A 478 15.52 9.62 15.38
CA ASP A 478 15.08 9.77 13.99
C ASP A 478 15.09 8.42 13.27
N PRO A 479 13.94 7.81 12.91
CA PRO A 479 13.90 6.52 12.23
C PRO A 479 14.61 6.49 10.87
N SER A 480 14.81 7.65 10.24
CA SER A 480 15.42 7.81 8.91
C SER A 480 16.95 7.97 8.94
N TYR A 481 17.56 8.04 10.13
CA TYR A 481 18.99 8.37 10.30
C TYR A 481 19.94 7.54 9.41
N LYS A 482 19.60 6.26 9.15
CA LYS A 482 20.40 5.33 8.35
C LYS A 482 20.65 5.76 6.91
N VAL A 483 19.84 6.68 6.39
CA VAL A 483 19.98 7.24 5.04
C VAL A 483 20.07 8.77 5.04
N LEU A 484 20.07 9.40 6.21
CA LEU A 484 20.00 10.85 6.34
C LEU A 484 21.24 11.55 5.80
N GLU A 485 22.44 11.01 6.05
CA GLU A 485 23.69 11.51 5.46
C GLU A 485 23.66 11.42 3.93
N PHE A 486 23.26 10.26 3.40
CA PHE A 486 23.11 10.04 1.96
C PHE A 486 22.12 11.01 1.31
N LYS A 487 20.94 11.19 1.93
CA LYS A 487 19.92 12.16 1.51
C LYS A 487 20.46 13.58 1.48
N ARG A 488 21.09 14.04 2.56
CA ARG A 488 21.61 15.41 2.69
C ARG A 488 22.66 15.71 1.62
N GLU A 489 23.58 14.78 1.36
CA GLU A 489 24.58 14.98 0.31
C GLU A 489 23.96 14.98 -1.10
N LEU A 490 22.90 14.19 -1.35
CA LEU A 490 22.15 14.29 -2.61
C LEU A 490 21.45 15.65 -2.78
N GLU A 491 20.72 16.13 -1.76
CA GLU A 491 20.01 17.42 -1.81
C GLU A 491 20.96 18.61 -1.98
N LYS A 492 22.13 18.53 -1.35
CA LYS A 492 23.23 19.50 -1.55
C LYS A 492 23.76 19.49 -2.99
N ARG A 493 23.83 18.33 -3.64
CA ARG A 493 24.19 18.24 -5.06
C ARG A 493 23.08 18.79 -5.94
N TRP A 494 21.83 18.46 -5.67
CA TRP A 494 20.66 18.94 -6.41
C TRP A 494 20.58 20.46 -6.42
N SER A 495 20.68 21.09 -5.24
CA SER A 495 20.68 22.55 -5.09
C SER A 495 21.89 23.24 -5.74
N ALA A 496 23.02 22.54 -5.89
CA ALA A 496 24.21 23.08 -6.56
C ALA A 496 24.12 23.03 -8.09
N VAL A 497 23.40 22.07 -8.66
CA VAL A 497 23.35 21.84 -10.12
C VAL A 497 22.11 22.43 -10.79
N PHE A 498 21.06 22.72 -10.02
CA PHE A 498 19.79 23.18 -10.54
C PHE A 498 19.17 24.27 -9.67
N VAL A 499 18.66 25.32 -10.31
CA VAL A 499 17.87 26.38 -9.67
C VAL A 499 16.47 26.32 -10.27
N PRO A 500 15.40 26.15 -9.49
CA PRO A 500 14.06 25.99 -10.05
C PRO A 500 13.53 27.23 -10.78
N HIS A 501 12.50 27.02 -11.58
CA HIS A 501 11.63 28.00 -12.24
C HIS A 501 10.52 28.46 -11.30
N GLN A 502 9.75 29.47 -11.72
CA GLN A 502 8.82 30.19 -10.85
C GLN A 502 7.82 29.24 -10.17
N GLU A 503 7.42 28.21 -10.89
CA GLU A 503 6.42 27.24 -10.50
C GLU A 503 7.06 26.02 -9.83
N LEU A 504 6.67 25.75 -8.58
CA LEU A 504 7.04 24.58 -7.79
C LEU A 504 5.82 23.70 -7.58
N SER A 505 6.03 22.40 -7.43
CA SER A 505 4.94 21.45 -7.23
C SER A 505 5.24 20.54 -6.05
N LEU A 506 4.22 20.29 -5.23
CA LEU A 506 4.36 19.63 -3.95
C LEU A 506 3.27 18.56 -3.78
N LYS A 507 3.71 17.31 -3.55
CA LYS A 507 2.82 16.15 -3.45
C LYS A 507 3.25 15.19 -2.35
N GLU A 508 2.29 14.47 -1.80
CA GLU A 508 2.52 13.30 -0.96
C GLU A 508 2.44 12.03 -1.81
N THR A 509 3.44 11.16 -1.68
CA THR A 509 3.54 9.89 -2.40
C THR A 509 3.88 8.76 -1.42
N LEU A 510 3.48 7.54 -1.73
CA LEU A 510 3.73 6.39 -0.86
C LEU A 510 5.08 5.74 -1.19
N LEU A 511 5.91 5.49 -0.17
CA LEU A 511 7.06 4.61 -0.31
C LEU A 511 6.55 3.17 -0.53
N GLN A 512 6.40 2.75 -1.79
CA GLN A 512 6.03 1.37 -2.12
C GLN A 512 7.17 0.40 -1.80
N ALA A 513 7.37 0.06 -0.52
CA ALA A 513 8.18 -1.08 -0.13
C ALA A 513 7.38 -2.36 -0.44
N ARG A 514 7.78 -3.14 -1.44
CA ARG A 514 7.12 -4.41 -1.82
C ARG A 514 7.36 -5.55 -0.80
N SER A 515 7.13 -5.30 0.49
CA SER A 515 7.12 -6.31 1.55
C SER A 515 5.74 -6.30 2.24
N LYS A 516 5.28 -7.46 2.73
CA LYS A 516 3.96 -7.65 3.38
C LYS A 516 3.71 -6.73 4.60
N ALA A 517 4.73 -6.00 5.08
CA ALA A 517 4.63 -5.00 6.14
C ALA A 517 4.23 -3.59 5.65
N ALA A 518 4.18 -3.34 4.33
CA ALA A 518 3.94 -2.02 3.76
C ALA A 518 2.46 -1.67 3.52
N LYS A 519 1.54 -2.28 4.28
CA LYS A 519 0.15 -1.78 4.32
C LYS A 519 0.04 -0.42 5.03
N ASN A 520 1.09 -0.01 5.74
CA ASN A 520 1.30 1.33 6.30
C ASN A 520 2.64 1.89 5.77
N GLY A 521 2.79 2.07 4.46
CA GLY A 521 4.04 2.59 3.88
C GLY A 521 4.36 3.99 4.41
N ASP A 522 5.63 4.26 4.70
CA ASP A 522 6.10 5.61 5.01
C ASP A 522 5.67 6.56 3.89
N LYS A 523 4.92 7.62 4.23
CA LYS A 523 4.53 8.67 3.28
C LYS A 523 5.74 9.58 3.03
N LEU A 524 6.01 9.88 1.77
CA LEU A 524 7.04 10.83 1.36
C LEU A 524 6.36 12.09 0.84
N THR A 525 6.78 13.25 1.32
CA THR A 525 6.43 14.53 0.69
C THR A 525 7.58 14.97 -0.20
N VAL A 526 7.28 15.25 -1.46
CA VAL A 526 8.26 15.60 -2.49
C VAL A 526 7.94 17.00 -3.02
N ILE A 527 8.98 17.81 -3.18
CA ILE A 527 8.90 19.11 -3.87
C ILE A 527 9.76 19.07 -5.13
N SER A 528 9.20 19.51 -6.27
CA SER A 528 9.88 19.54 -7.56
C SER A 528 9.66 20.85 -8.31
N ASP A 529 10.50 21.08 -9.31
CA ASP A 529 10.31 22.11 -10.32
C ASP A 529 9.18 21.70 -11.27
N ALA A 530 8.09 22.46 -11.33
CA ALA A 530 6.90 22.08 -12.10
C ALA A 530 7.22 21.92 -13.60
N ARG A 531 8.13 22.76 -14.12
CA ARG A 531 8.48 22.81 -15.54
C ARG A 531 9.35 21.64 -16.01
N SER A 532 10.32 21.21 -15.21
CA SER A 532 11.31 20.19 -15.59
C SER A 532 11.15 18.86 -14.87
N SER A 533 10.25 18.78 -13.89
CA SER A 533 10.09 17.68 -12.95
C SER A 533 11.33 17.41 -12.07
N PHE A 534 12.34 18.28 -12.10
CA PHE A 534 13.54 18.11 -11.28
C PHE A 534 13.18 18.15 -9.80
N VAL A 535 13.48 17.08 -9.07
CA VAL A 535 13.17 16.96 -7.63
C VAL A 535 14.16 17.81 -6.84
N LEU A 536 13.61 18.67 -5.99
CA LEU A 536 14.36 19.67 -5.22
C LEU A 536 14.59 19.22 -3.77
N GLY A 537 13.67 18.42 -3.22
CA GLY A 537 13.76 17.91 -1.85
C GLY A 537 12.73 16.82 -1.58
N VAL A 538 13.03 15.98 -0.59
CA VAL A 538 12.18 14.87 -0.14
C VAL A 538 12.12 14.88 1.38
N THR A 539 10.97 14.62 1.98
CA THR A 539 10.85 14.43 3.44
C THR A 539 10.02 13.18 3.72
N VAL A 540 10.37 12.47 4.79
CA VAL A 540 9.63 11.29 5.27
C VAL A 540 8.65 11.74 6.34
N ASN A 541 7.38 11.35 6.19
CA ASN A 541 6.34 11.61 7.18
C ASN A 541 6.37 10.47 8.19
N THR A 542 7.25 10.55 9.19
CA THR A 542 7.48 9.46 10.15
C THR A 542 6.39 9.29 11.21
N GLY A 543 5.28 10.03 11.16
CA GLY A 543 4.19 9.98 12.16
C GLY A 543 4.56 10.55 13.55
N GLU A 544 5.81 10.35 13.98
CA GLU A 544 6.48 10.96 15.12
C GLU A 544 7.55 11.95 14.65
N VAL A 545 7.76 12.99 15.46
CA VAL A 545 8.54 14.21 15.19
C VAL A 545 9.85 13.95 14.43
N THR A 546 9.99 14.54 13.24
CA THR A 546 11.26 14.60 12.49
C THR A 546 11.68 16.03 12.14
N THR A 547 11.19 17.02 12.89
CA THR A 547 11.67 18.40 12.82
C THR A 547 12.49 18.69 14.08
N SER A 548 13.79 18.41 14.00
CA SER A 548 14.77 18.92 14.96
C SER A 548 14.55 20.41 15.20
N SER A 549 14.55 20.78 16.48
CA SER A 549 14.15 22.05 17.04
C SER A 549 14.78 23.29 16.37
N GLU A 550 13.93 24.13 15.79
CA GLU A 550 14.09 25.59 15.75
C GLU A 550 12.67 26.21 15.83
N SER A 551 12.20 26.39 17.06
CA SER A 551 11.08 27.29 17.46
C SER A 551 9.89 27.39 16.49
N THR A 552 8.86 26.54 16.64
CA THR A 552 7.56 26.80 15.99
C THR A 552 6.40 26.39 16.88
N ASN A 553 5.47 27.33 17.03
CA ASN A 553 4.23 27.30 17.81
C ASN A 553 3.56 25.92 17.89
N GLU A 554 3.24 25.47 19.11
CA GLU A 554 2.46 24.26 19.44
C GLU A 554 1.08 24.18 18.76
N SER A 555 0.64 25.25 18.09
CA SER A 555 -0.67 25.36 17.43
C SER A 555 -0.69 24.90 15.96
N THR A 556 0.43 24.46 15.37
CA THR A 556 0.54 24.23 13.92
C THR A 556 0.55 22.76 13.52
N SER A 557 -0.27 22.35 12.55
CA SER A 557 -0.38 20.94 12.15
C SER A 557 0.92 20.37 11.56
N LYS A 558 1.16 19.06 11.77
CA LYS A 558 2.38 18.35 11.31
C LYS A 558 2.61 18.50 9.80
N THR A 559 1.55 18.40 9.01
CA THR A 559 1.59 18.58 7.55
C THR A 559 2.14 19.95 7.17
N VAL A 560 1.73 21.01 7.87
CA VAL A 560 2.22 22.36 7.61
C VAL A 560 3.70 22.48 7.94
N GLN A 561 4.16 21.91 9.05
CA GLN A 561 5.58 21.92 9.42
C GLN A 561 6.46 21.22 8.37
N ILE A 562 6.01 20.09 7.83
CA ILE A 562 6.72 19.36 6.76
C ILE A 562 6.83 20.22 5.50
N VAL A 563 5.72 20.83 5.07
CA VAL A 563 5.70 21.69 3.88
C VAL A 563 6.60 22.91 4.09
N GLN A 564 6.54 23.55 5.25
CA GLN A 564 7.43 24.66 5.59
C GLN A 564 8.90 24.28 5.52
N HIS A 565 9.26 23.09 6.02
CA HIS A 565 10.63 22.59 5.95
C HIS A 565 11.11 22.46 4.50
N LEU A 566 10.30 21.83 3.64
CA LEU A 566 10.61 21.68 2.21
C LEU A 566 10.65 23.02 1.46
N CYS A 567 9.82 23.98 1.85
CA CYS A 567 9.76 25.31 1.25
C CYS A 567 10.80 26.30 1.80
N LYS A 568 11.45 26.00 2.95
CA LYS A 568 12.44 26.89 3.61
C LYS A 568 13.53 27.40 2.66
N PRO A 569 14.12 26.58 1.76
CA PRO A 569 15.13 27.04 0.80
C PRO A 569 14.63 28.08 -0.22
N PHE A 570 13.32 28.19 -0.42
CA PHE A 570 12.70 29.08 -1.42
C PHE A 570 12.08 30.34 -0.80
N ARG A 571 12.25 30.55 0.50
CA ARG A 571 11.76 31.76 1.18
C ARG A 571 12.29 33.03 0.50
N GLY A 572 11.42 34.01 0.26
CA GLY A 572 11.81 35.29 -0.35
C GLY A 572 12.02 35.23 -1.87
N THR A 573 11.68 34.11 -2.51
CA THR A 573 11.85 33.96 -3.96
C THR A 573 10.62 34.33 -4.76
N TYR A 574 9.44 34.49 -4.13
CA TYR A 574 8.18 34.83 -4.80
C TYR A 574 7.72 33.78 -5.84
N ARG A 575 8.11 32.52 -5.62
CA ARG A 575 7.65 31.38 -6.41
C ARG A 575 6.22 30.99 -6.04
N THR A 576 5.52 30.37 -6.97
CA THR A 576 4.19 29.78 -6.73
C THR A 576 4.36 28.28 -6.47
N VAL A 577 3.83 27.82 -5.34
CA VAL A 577 3.81 26.42 -4.92
C VAL A 577 2.43 25.85 -5.22
N TYR A 578 2.39 24.91 -6.16
CA TYR A 578 1.21 24.12 -6.47
C TYR A 578 1.14 22.92 -5.51
N VAL A 579 0.08 22.85 -4.71
CA VAL A 579 -0.01 21.91 -3.59
C VAL A 579 -1.12 20.90 -3.83
N ASP A 580 -0.81 19.63 -3.64
CA ASP A 580 -1.76 18.53 -3.71
C ASP A 580 -2.93 18.69 -2.72
N ARG A 581 -4.11 18.17 -3.11
CA ARG A 581 -5.36 18.27 -2.36
C ARG A 581 -5.26 17.78 -0.92
N SER A 582 -4.48 16.73 -0.68
CA SER A 582 -4.31 16.14 0.64
C SER A 582 -3.53 17.06 1.60
N LEU A 583 -2.64 17.91 1.07
CA LEU A 583 -1.69 18.71 1.85
C LEU A 583 -2.14 20.16 2.07
N ILE A 584 -3.02 20.70 1.22
CA ILE A 584 -3.39 22.11 1.29
C ILE A 584 -4.33 22.44 2.46
N SER A 585 -4.10 23.59 3.10
CA SER A 585 -5.00 24.20 4.08
C SER A 585 -4.89 25.73 4.01
N LEU A 586 -5.88 26.44 4.59
CA LEU A 586 -5.82 27.90 4.68
C LEU A 586 -4.63 28.38 5.53
N ASP A 587 -4.33 27.68 6.63
CA ASP A 587 -3.16 27.97 7.46
C ASP A 587 -1.84 27.79 6.70
N LEU A 588 -1.77 26.78 5.83
CA LEU A 588 -0.59 26.58 4.98
C LEU A 588 -0.40 27.76 4.03
N LEU A 589 -1.49 28.22 3.39
CA LEU A 589 -1.45 29.38 2.49
C LEU A 589 -0.92 30.62 3.22
N LYS A 590 -1.42 30.92 4.42
CA LYS A 590 -0.95 32.05 5.25
C LYS A 590 0.55 31.95 5.56
N GLN A 591 1.00 30.75 5.90
CA GLN A 591 2.39 30.51 6.28
C GLN A 591 3.36 30.60 5.09
N LEU A 592 2.95 30.14 3.91
CA LEU A 592 3.72 30.32 2.68
C LEU A 592 3.76 31.80 2.26
N GLU A 593 2.67 32.55 2.42
CA GLU A 593 2.67 34.00 2.20
C GLU A 593 3.68 34.72 3.13
N ASP A 594 3.79 34.30 4.40
CA ASP A 594 4.80 34.82 5.34
C ASP A 594 6.24 34.47 4.95
N MET A 595 6.42 33.41 4.18
CA MET A 595 7.66 33.01 3.52
C MET A 595 7.90 33.72 2.18
N GLN A 596 7.01 34.65 1.79
CA GLN A 596 7.02 35.30 0.48
C GLN A 596 6.99 34.29 -0.67
N LEU A 597 6.10 33.30 -0.52
CA LEU A 597 5.77 32.28 -1.49
C LEU A 597 4.26 32.33 -1.76
N TYR A 598 3.89 32.08 -2.99
CA TYR A 598 2.51 32.00 -3.43
C TYR A 598 2.05 30.56 -3.46
N THR A 599 0.74 30.33 -3.40
CA THR A 599 0.11 29.03 -3.26
C THR A 599 -1.08 28.94 -4.20
N THR A 600 -1.18 27.82 -4.92
CA THR A 600 -2.38 27.42 -5.65
C THR A 600 -2.64 25.94 -5.39
N GLY A 601 -3.88 25.55 -5.09
CA GLY A 601 -4.18 24.13 -4.95
C GLY A 601 -5.66 23.81 -4.84
N THR A 602 -6.00 22.60 -5.24
CA THR A 602 -7.37 22.09 -5.07
C THR A 602 -7.62 21.79 -3.60
N ILE A 603 -8.74 22.25 -3.04
CA ILE A 603 -9.03 22.12 -1.61
C ILE A 603 -10.30 21.28 -1.39
N LEU A 604 -10.33 20.52 -0.30
CA LEU A 604 -11.53 19.76 0.08
C LEU A 604 -12.61 20.71 0.61
N PRO A 605 -13.91 20.46 0.32
CA PRO A 605 -15.01 21.30 0.80
C PRO A 605 -15.06 21.44 2.33
N ASN A 606 -14.68 20.39 3.06
CA ASN A 606 -14.62 20.42 4.53
C ASN A 606 -13.46 21.26 5.09
N ARG A 607 -12.55 21.78 4.25
CA ARG A 607 -11.44 22.67 4.64
C ARG A 607 -11.73 24.14 4.32
N ILE A 608 -12.95 24.47 3.93
CA ILE A 608 -13.44 25.83 3.67
C ILE A 608 -14.75 26.07 4.42
N PRO A 609 -15.12 27.32 4.75
CA PRO A 609 -16.37 27.61 5.44
C PRO A 609 -17.59 27.13 4.67
N ARG A 610 -18.61 26.63 5.38
CA ARG A 610 -19.82 26.04 4.78
C ARG A 610 -20.53 27.02 3.84
N GLU A 611 -20.50 28.32 4.14
CA GLU A 611 -21.15 29.38 3.36
C GLU A 611 -20.50 29.58 1.98
N MET A 612 -19.27 29.08 1.80
CA MET A 612 -18.51 29.13 0.54
C MET A 612 -18.61 27.81 -0.24
N THR A 613 -19.34 26.82 0.29
CA THR A 613 -19.58 25.54 -0.38
C THR A 613 -20.92 25.55 -1.10
N ILE A 614 -20.99 24.77 -2.19
CA ILE A 614 -22.16 24.52 -3.01
C ILE A 614 -22.48 23.01 -2.90
N PRO A 615 -23.40 22.61 -2.01
CA PRO A 615 -23.77 21.21 -1.83
C PRO A 615 -24.40 20.63 -3.10
N LYS A 616 -24.12 19.36 -3.41
CA LYS A 616 -24.62 18.70 -4.64
C LYS A 616 -26.15 18.70 -4.77
N ASN A 617 -26.86 18.65 -3.65
CA ASN A 617 -28.33 18.64 -3.60
C ASN A 617 -28.95 20.06 -3.47
N SER A 618 -28.15 21.12 -3.61
CA SER A 618 -28.63 22.50 -3.49
C SER A 618 -29.11 23.08 -4.83
N ALA A 619 -30.04 24.04 -4.80
CA ALA A 619 -30.44 24.79 -6.00
C ALA A 619 -29.24 25.42 -6.70
N GLY A 620 -28.29 25.96 -5.92
CA GLY A 620 -27.05 26.55 -6.44
C GLY A 620 -26.16 25.57 -7.22
N PHE A 621 -26.27 24.25 -6.99
CA PHE A 621 -25.56 23.25 -7.79
C PHE A 621 -26.28 22.95 -9.11
N HIS A 622 -27.61 22.84 -9.07
CA HIS A 622 -28.43 22.53 -10.25
C HIS A 622 -28.57 23.72 -11.21
N ASP A 623 -28.44 24.95 -10.71
CA ASP A 623 -28.45 26.17 -11.51
C ASP A 623 -27.15 26.38 -12.32
N LEU A 624 -26.05 25.72 -11.93
CA LEU A 624 -24.75 25.82 -12.60
C LEU A 624 -24.65 24.81 -13.74
N ASN A 625 -24.32 25.30 -14.92
CA ASN A 625 -23.94 24.46 -16.04
C ASN A 625 -22.48 24.02 -15.92
N ARG A 626 -22.15 22.92 -16.58
CA ARG A 626 -20.77 22.48 -16.70
C ARG A 626 -19.92 23.55 -17.38
N GLY A 627 -18.86 23.96 -16.70
CA GLY A 627 -17.98 25.06 -17.09
C GLY A 627 -18.21 26.36 -16.33
N ASP A 628 -19.33 26.50 -15.62
CA ASP A 628 -19.61 27.66 -14.78
C ASP A 628 -18.72 27.64 -13.54
N ALA A 629 -18.43 28.83 -13.01
CA ALA A 629 -17.61 28.99 -11.81
C ALA A 629 -18.19 30.09 -10.91
N VAL A 630 -18.05 29.88 -9.60
CA VAL A 630 -18.36 30.88 -8.57
C VAL A 630 -17.06 31.22 -7.84
N THR A 631 -16.85 32.51 -7.62
CA THR A 631 -15.64 33.06 -7.00
C THR A 631 -15.97 33.65 -5.63
N HIS A 632 -15.03 33.48 -4.70
CA HIS A 632 -15.07 34.08 -3.37
C HIS A 632 -13.70 34.70 -3.08
N LEU A 633 -13.72 35.85 -2.39
CA LEU A 633 -12.53 36.53 -1.92
C LEU A 633 -12.38 36.25 -0.42
N LEU A 634 -11.19 35.78 -0.05
CA LEU A 634 -10.74 35.61 1.32
C LEU A 634 -9.82 36.76 1.68
N THR A 635 -10.19 37.55 2.69
CA THR A 635 -9.28 38.48 3.36
C THR A 635 -8.79 37.86 4.66
N TYR A 636 -7.48 37.74 4.82
CA TYR A 636 -6.86 37.14 6.00
C TYR A 636 -5.73 38.01 6.54
N THR A 637 -5.35 37.79 7.80
CA THR A 637 -4.19 38.44 8.42
C THR A 637 -3.05 37.43 8.51
N THR A 638 -1.89 37.80 7.98
CA THR A 638 -0.64 37.01 8.08
C THR A 638 -0.12 36.98 9.52
N MET A 639 0.84 36.09 9.83
CA MET A 639 1.44 36.03 11.17
C MET A 639 2.18 37.33 11.55
N LYS A 640 2.56 38.14 10.54
CA LYS A 640 3.17 39.47 10.74
C LYS A 640 2.15 40.59 10.94
N GLY A 641 0.84 40.29 10.95
CA GLY A 641 -0.21 41.30 11.10
C GLY A 641 -0.57 42.05 9.81
N GLU A 642 -0.06 41.62 8.65
CA GLU A 642 -0.41 42.22 7.36
C GLU A 642 -1.73 41.65 6.85
N LYS A 643 -2.64 42.51 6.39
CA LYS A 643 -3.86 42.09 5.69
C LYS A 643 -3.53 41.69 4.25
N LYS A 644 -4.02 40.53 3.85
CA LYS A 644 -3.79 39.91 2.54
C LYS A 644 -5.08 39.32 2.00
N GLU A 645 -5.06 39.03 0.70
CA GLU A 645 -6.20 38.50 -0.04
C GLU A 645 -5.83 37.20 -0.76
N ALA A 646 -6.80 36.31 -0.91
CA ALA A 646 -6.73 35.10 -1.72
C ALA A 646 -8.10 34.82 -2.37
N GLY A 647 -8.09 34.18 -3.53
CA GLY A 647 -9.29 33.74 -4.24
C GLY A 647 -9.61 32.28 -3.97
N LEU A 648 -10.89 31.97 -3.85
CA LEU A 648 -11.44 30.62 -3.90
C LEU A 648 -12.37 30.50 -5.10
N VAL A 649 -12.17 29.47 -5.90
CA VAL A 649 -12.97 29.17 -7.08
C VAL A 649 -13.70 27.85 -6.86
N ALA A 650 -15.02 27.86 -6.98
CA ALA A 650 -15.88 26.70 -7.09
C ALA A 650 -16.26 26.51 -8.56
N TRP A 651 -15.55 25.63 -9.28
CA TRP A 651 -15.78 25.36 -10.70
C TRP A 651 -16.60 24.08 -10.90
N LYS A 652 -17.65 24.16 -11.72
CA LYS A 652 -18.55 23.04 -12.03
C LYS A 652 -18.02 22.24 -13.22
N ASP A 653 -17.45 21.07 -12.96
CA ASP A 653 -17.28 20.01 -13.97
C ASP A 653 -18.49 19.05 -13.86
N ARG A 654 -18.27 17.74 -13.72
CA ARG A 654 -19.32 16.81 -13.26
C ARG A 654 -19.72 17.12 -11.82
N ASN A 655 -18.72 17.30 -10.96
CA ASN A 655 -18.84 17.77 -9.57
C ASN A 655 -18.18 19.15 -9.41
N ILE A 656 -18.43 19.80 -8.28
CA ILE A 656 -17.75 21.07 -7.95
C ILE A 656 -16.32 20.76 -7.53
N VAL A 657 -15.37 21.44 -8.17
CA VAL A 657 -13.95 21.44 -7.82
C VAL A 657 -13.64 22.78 -7.16
N TYR A 658 -13.16 22.74 -5.92
CA TYR A 658 -12.69 23.93 -5.22
C TYR A 658 -11.19 24.11 -5.42
N CYS A 659 -10.76 25.31 -5.74
CA CYS A 659 -9.35 25.67 -5.86
C CYS A 659 -9.09 27.02 -5.18
N VAL A 660 -8.11 27.07 -4.28
CA VAL A 660 -7.68 28.29 -3.61
C VAL A 660 -6.37 28.79 -4.22
N THR A 661 -6.24 30.10 -4.38
CA THR A 661 -5.05 30.73 -4.95
C THR A 661 -4.81 32.12 -4.38
N ASN A 662 -3.56 32.49 -4.13
CA ASN A 662 -3.14 33.89 -3.98
C ASN A 662 -2.23 34.35 -5.13
N ASP A 663 -2.18 33.56 -6.22
CA ASP A 663 -1.25 33.71 -7.33
C ASP A 663 -1.92 34.25 -8.61
N THR A 664 -3.00 33.59 -9.03
CA THR A 664 -3.66 33.85 -10.31
C THR A 664 -5.05 34.46 -10.09
N SER A 665 -5.48 35.34 -11.00
CA SER A 665 -6.85 35.88 -11.01
C SER A 665 -7.90 34.78 -11.10
N THR A 666 -8.97 34.91 -10.32
CA THR A 666 -10.10 33.95 -10.34
C THR A 666 -11.11 34.23 -11.45
N THR A 667 -10.99 35.36 -12.16
CA THR A 667 -11.92 35.77 -13.24
C THR A 667 -11.46 35.37 -14.62
N SER A 668 -10.15 35.15 -14.79
CA SER A 668 -9.59 34.69 -16.04
C SER A 668 -10.14 33.30 -16.36
N MET A 669 -10.72 33.16 -17.56
CA MET A 669 -11.25 31.89 -18.05
C MET A 669 -10.37 31.35 -19.16
N ASP A 670 -10.31 30.04 -19.22
CA ASP A 670 -9.54 29.24 -20.16
C ASP A 670 -10.35 27.97 -20.53
N GLU A 671 -9.73 27.03 -21.24
CA GLU A 671 -10.36 25.82 -21.73
C GLU A 671 -9.57 24.56 -21.32
N CYS A 672 -10.24 23.63 -20.63
CA CYS A 672 -9.68 22.33 -20.28
C CYS A 672 -10.21 21.23 -21.22
N ARG A 673 -9.35 20.26 -21.56
CA ARG A 673 -9.74 19.07 -22.31
C ARG A 673 -10.17 17.96 -21.36
N ARG A 674 -11.31 17.33 -21.64
CA ARG A 674 -11.83 16.16 -20.92
C ARG A 674 -12.12 15.01 -21.88
N LYS A 675 -11.81 13.79 -21.47
CA LYS A 675 -12.25 12.58 -22.18
C LYS A 675 -13.65 12.21 -21.70
N GLU A 676 -14.58 12.07 -22.62
CA GLU A 676 -15.95 11.66 -22.35
C GLU A 676 -16.43 10.74 -23.48
N ASP A 677 -16.87 9.53 -23.13
CA ASP A 677 -17.34 8.50 -24.07
C ASP A 677 -16.36 8.22 -25.24
N GLY A 678 -15.05 8.30 -24.96
CA GLY A 678 -13.98 8.09 -25.94
C GLY A 678 -13.67 9.32 -26.81
N ASN A 679 -14.43 10.40 -26.70
CA ASN A 679 -14.16 11.67 -27.38
C ASN A 679 -13.44 12.65 -26.44
N VAL A 680 -12.66 13.57 -27.01
CA VAL A 680 -12.08 14.68 -26.26
C VAL A 680 -12.97 15.90 -26.44
N ILE A 681 -13.62 16.33 -25.37
CA ILE A 681 -14.41 17.57 -25.32
C ILE A 681 -13.59 18.68 -24.68
N THR A 682 -13.94 19.92 -25.01
CA THR A 682 -13.32 21.12 -24.44
C THR A 682 -14.34 21.86 -23.60
N ILE A 683 -13.98 22.18 -22.36
CA ILE A 683 -14.86 22.78 -21.36
C ILE A 683 -14.22 24.04 -20.84
N LYS A 684 -15.00 25.12 -20.78
CA LYS A 684 -14.57 26.36 -20.17
C LYS A 684 -14.23 26.13 -18.69
N CYS A 685 -13.09 26.61 -18.23
CA CYS A 685 -12.68 26.51 -16.84
C CYS A 685 -11.91 27.76 -16.41
N PRO A 686 -11.91 28.12 -15.13
CA PRO A 686 -11.07 29.20 -14.63
C PRO A 686 -9.58 28.90 -14.84
N GLN A 687 -8.79 29.91 -15.23
CA GLN A 687 -7.36 29.77 -15.52
C GLN A 687 -6.58 29.14 -14.36
N VAL A 688 -6.98 29.40 -13.11
CA VAL A 688 -6.39 28.76 -11.93
C VAL A 688 -6.46 27.22 -11.99
N ILE A 689 -7.50 26.65 -12.60
CA ILE A 689 -7.65 25.20 -12.78
C ILE A 689 -6.69 24.69 -13.84
N THR A 690 -6.54 25.40 -14.97
CA THR A 690 -5.53 25.05 -15.98
C THR A 690 -4.12 25.11 -15.38
N ASN A 691 -3.78 26.23 -14.72
CA ASN A 691 -2.48 26.43 -14.08
C ASN A 691 -2.18 25.32 -13.06
N TYR A 692 -3.16 24.93 -12.24
CA TYR A 692 -3.01 23.82 -11.29
C TYR A 692 -2.69 22.50 -12.01
N ASN A 693 -3.47 22.12 -13.02
CA ASN A 693 -3.28 20.86 -13.73
C ASN A 693 -1.94 20.81 -14.48
N GLU A 694 -1.54 21.91 -15.11
CA GLU A 694 -0.27 22.01 -15.84
C GLU A 694 0.94 21.88 -14.91
N ASN A 695 0.90 22.52 -13.74
CA ASN A 695 2.04 22.54 -12.85
C ASN A 695 2.10 21.30 -11.94
N MET A 696 0.98 20.71 -11.54
CA MET A 696 0.98 19.46 -10.77
C MET A 696 1.50 18.25 -11.58
N ALA A 697 1.37 18.29 -12.91
CA ALA A 697 1.92 17.26 -13.80
C ALA A 697 3.43 17.06 -13.62
N GLY A 698 4.16 18.09 -13.19
CA GLY A 698 5.59 18.02 -12.91
C GLY A 698 5.96 16.99 -11.82
N VAL A 699 5.09 16.80 -10.82
CA VAL A 699 5.29 15.78 -9.76
C VAL A 699 4.67 14.44 -10.14
N ASP A 700 3.62 14.42 -10.98
CA ASP A 700 3.03 13.16 -11.46
C ASP A 700 4.02 12.31 -12.26
N VAL A 701 4.97 12.96 -12.96
CA VAL A 701 6.11 12.30 -13.62
C VAL A 701 7.05 11.66 -12.58
N ALA A 702 7.29 12.31 -11.44
CA ALA A 702 8.06 11.73 -10.34
C ALA A 702 7.30 10.60 -9.62
N ASP A 703 5.96 10.63 -9.60
CA ASP A 703 5.12 9.55 -9.04
C ASP A 703 5.05 8.30 -9.93
N THR A 704 5.04 8.50 -11.26
CA THR A 704 5.17 7.38 -12.22
C THR A 704 6.54 6.71 -12.13
N MET A 705 7.53 7.37 -11.52
CA MET A 705 8.77 6.73 -11.07
C MET A 705 8.53 6.02 -9.74
N HIS A 706 7.69 4.99 -9.81
CA HIS A 706 7.68 3.94 -8.82
C HIS A 706 9.15 3.57 -8.52
N CYS A 707 9.47 3.38 -7.23
CA CYS A 707 10.81 2.99 -6.78
C CYS A 707 11.18 1.60 -7.34
N ASN A 708 11.43 1.52 -8.65
CA ASN A 708 11.55 0.31 -9.45
C ASN A 708 12.85 -0.43 -9.15
N SER A 709 13.81 0.26 -8.52
CA SER A 709 14.99 -0.33 -7.92
C SER A 709 14.70 -1.08 -6.62
N THR A 710 13.48 -1.00 -6.06
CA THR A 710 13.09 -1.69 -4.81
C THR A 710 13.14 -3.20 -4.99
N VAL A 711 13.80 -3.87 -4.04
CA VAL A 711 14.01 -5.31 -4.05
C VAL A 711 12.98 -6.02 -3.17
N LEU A 712 12.29 -7.02 -3.75
CA LEU A 712 11.30 -7.85 -3.04
C LEU A 712 11.94 -8.60 -1.84
N GLY A 713 11.17 -8.74 -0.76
CA GLY A 713 11.55 -9.55 0.41
C GLY A 713 12.50 -8.85 1.39
N GLN A 714 12.63 -7.51 1.29
CA GLN A 714 13.36 -6.72 2.28
C GLN A 714 12.43 -6.24 3.39
N ASN A 715 12.71 -6.68 4.63
CA ASN A 715 11.97 -6.27 5.84
C ASN A 715 12.60 -5.03 6.53
N ARG A 716 13.61 -4.40 5.90
CA ARG A 716 14.29 -3.20 6.43
C ARG A 716 13.71 -1.97 5.75
N SER A 717 12.83 -1.24 6.46
CA SER A 717 12.13 -0.05 5.93
C SER A 717 13.08 0.98 5.31
N TRP A 718 14.19 1.28 5.98
CA TRP A 718 15.19 2.25 5.51
C TRP A 718 15.79 1.93 4.13
N LEU A 719 15.83 0.64 3.73
CA LEU A 719 16.30 0.28 2.38
C LEU A 719 15.33 0.73 1.29
N GLY A 720 14.03 0.77 1.59
CA GLY A 720 13.04 1.33 0.66
C GLY A 720 13.36 2.79 0.36
N LEU A 721 13.68 3.57 1.38
CA LEU A 721 14.07 4.98 1.23
C LEU A 721 15.41 5.13 0.47
N PHE A 722 16.38 4.25 0.71
CA PHE A 722 17.61 4.22 -0.09
C PHE A 722 17.33 4.00 -1.59
N PHE A 723 16.49 3.01 -1.93
CA PHE A 723 16.15 2.74 -3.33
C PHE A 723 15.37 3.89 -3.97
N CYS A 724 14.46 4.51 -3.22
CA CYS A 724 13.75 5.71 -3.63
C CYS A 724 14.71 6.85 -3.97
N LEU A 725 15.63 7.18 -3.06
CA LEU A 725 16.63 8.25 -3.28
C LEU A 725 17.57 7.93 -4.45
N LEU A 726 17.92 6.65 -4.67
CA LEU A 726 18.68 6.21 -5.84
C LEU A 726 17.91 6.46 -7.15
N ASP A 727 16.63 6.11 -7.20
CA ASP A 727 15.78 6.33 -8.38
C ASP A 727 15.54 7.83 -8.63
N ILE A 728 15.22 8.61 -7.59
CA ILE A 728 15.06 10.08 -7.70
C ILE A 728 16.34 10.74 -8.18
N GLY A 729 17.49 10.41 -7.59
CA GLY A 729 18.77 10.96 -8.03
C GLY A 729 19.10 10.57 -9.47
N THR A 730 18.73 9.36 -9.90
CA THR A 730 18.92 8.91 -11.28
C THR A 730 18.00 9.66 -12.24
N PHE A 731 16.76 9.95 -11.83
CA PHE A 731 15.85 10.77 -12.62
C PHE A 731 16.31 12.22 -12.73
N ASN A 732 16.76 12.83 -11.64
CA ASN A 732 17.36 14.16 -11.69
C ASN A 732 18.54 14.20 -12.69
N ALA A 733 19.34 13.14 -12.77
CA ALA A 733 20.41 13.05 -13.77
C ALA A 733 19.86 12.97 -15.21
N LEU A 734 18.76 12.24 -15.43
CA LEU A 734 18.05 12.21 -16.71
C LEU A 734 17.56 13.60 -17.12
N VAL A 735 16.94 14.34 -16.20
CA VAL A 735 16.47 15.71 -16.46
C VAL A 735 17.62 16.61 -16.90
N LEU A 736 18.76 16.56 -16.19
CA LEU A 736 19.96 17.32 -16.57
C LEU A 736 20.48 16.95 -17.96
N TYR A 737 20.54 15.64 -18.26
CA TYR A 737 20.99 15.14 -19.56
C TYR A 737 20.06 15.58 -20.70
N ASN A 738 18.75 15.39 -20.53
CA ASN A 738 17.74 15.73 -21.54
C ASN A 738 17.74 17.22 -21.87
N GLU A 739 17.91 18.09 -20.87
CA GLU A 739 18.01 19.52 -21.11
C GLU A 739 19.33 19.90 -21.83
N ALA A 740 20.44 19.19 -21.58
CA ALA A 740 21.71 19.44 -22.25
C ALA A 740 21.76 19.01 -23.72
N ILE A 741 20.97 17.98 -24.08
CA ILE A 741 20.84 17.49 -25.46
C ILE A 741 19.65 18.11 -26.21
N LYS A 742 18.86 18.95 -25.54
CA LYS A 742 17.68 19.60 -26.11
C LYS A 742 18.02 20.34 -27.40
N GLY A 743 17.24 20.08 -28.44
CA GLY A 743 17.46 20.62 -29.80
C GLY A 743 18.63 19.97 -30.57
N LYS A 744 19.42 19.09 -29.96
CA LYS A 744 20.50 18.34 -30.63
C LYS A 744 20.10 16.89 -30.91
N LYS A 745 19.38 16.25 -29.98
CA LYS A 745 18.92 14.86 -30.07
C LYS A 745 17.50 14.72 -29.50
N LYS A 746 16.84 13.59 -29.82
CA LYS A 746 15.58 13.22 -29.19
C LYS A 746 15.79 13.02 -27.68
N PRO A 747 14.86 13.48 -26.81
CA PRO A 747 14.90 13.17 -25.38
C PRO A 747 14.99 11.67 -25.13
N CYS A 748 15.79 11.31 -24.14
CA CYS A 748 15.93 9.94 -23.65
C CYS A 748 14.82 9.66 -22.64
N ASP A 749 14.23 8.47 -22.67
CA ASP A 749 13.40 8.00 -21.57
C ASP A 749 14.26 7.37 -20.45
N ILE A 750 13.62 7.01 -19.33
CA ILE A 750 14.32 6.50 -18.15
C ILE A 750 14.91 5.10 -18.35
N ASP A 751 14.29 4.25 -19.16
CA ASP A 751 14.77 2.88 -19.40
C ASP A 751 15.98 2.92 -20.35
N ASP A 752 15.92 3.72 -21.41
CA ASP A 752 17.05 4.00 -22.32
C ASP A 752 18.23 4.65 -21.59
N PHE A 753 17.94 5.51 -20.60
CA PHE A 753 18.97 6.15 -19.78
C PHE A 753 19.63 5.14 -18.84
N LYS A 754 18.83 4.29 -18.18
CA LYS A 754 19.33 3.22 -17.32
C LYS A 754 20.15 2.19 -18.11
N ASP A 755 19.75 1.83 -19.34
CA ASP A 755 20.52 0.94 -20.23
C ASP A 755 21.93 1.49 -20.51
N GLN A 756 22.03 2.77 -20.88
CA GLN A 756 23.32 3.43 -21.10
C GLN A 756 24.16 3.55 -19.82
N LEU A 757 23.53 3.75 -18.67
CA LEU A 757 24.22 3.75 -17.37
C LEU A 757 24.77 2.38 -17.01
N ILE A 758 24.02 1.31 -17.28
CA ILE A 758 24.48 -0.05 -17.01
C ILE A 758 25.78 -0.33 -17.76
N ASP A 759 25.82 -0.04 -19.07
CA ASP A 759 27.03 -0.22 -19.89
C ASP A 759 28.22 0.59 -19.33
N ALA A 760 27.97 1.84 -18.90
CA ALA A 760 29.01 2.70 -18.35
C ALA A 760 29.49 2.27 -16.96
N LEU A 761 28.61 1.73 -16.11
CA LEU A 761 28.93 1.25 -14.76
C LEU A 761 29.72 -0.06 -14.80
N VAL A 762 29.41 -0.93 -15.76
CA VAL A 762 30.09 -2.23 -15.94
C VAL A 762 31.40 -2.10 -16.74
N GLY A 763 31.59 -0.99 -17.46
CA GLY A 763 32.81 -0.69 -18.20
C GLY A 763 32.86 -1.31 -19.61
N GLY A 764 31.71 -1.54 -20.24
CA GLY A 764 31.58 -2.12 -21.57
C GLY A 764 30.12 -2.40 -21.92
N LYS A 765 29.81 -2.62 -23.21
CA LYS A 765 28.43 -2.92 -23.63
C LYS A 765 28.01 -4.31 -23.16
N ILE A 766 26.89 -4.41 -22.45
CA ILE A 766 26.32 -5.72 -22.11
C ILE A 766 26.02 -6.54 -23.36
N LYS A 767 25.63 -5.91 -24.48
CA LYS A 767 25.41 -6.60 -25.77
C LYS A 767 26.67 -7.25 -26.34
N ASP A 768 27.81 -6.56 -26.27
CA ASP A 768 29.09 -7.13 -26.68
C ASP A 768 29.52 -8.28 -25.73
N VAL A 769 29.07 -8.25 -24.47
CA VAL A 769 29.23 -9.35 -23.51
C VAL A 769 28.23 -10.48 -23.75
N LEU A 770 27.01 -10.21 -24.24
CA LEU A 770 25.98 -11.20 -24.59
C LEU A 770 26.39 -12.03 -25.82
N ASP A 771 27.04 -11.40 -26.79
CA ASP A 771 27.59 -12.04 -28.00
C ASP A 771 28.95 -12.73 -27.76
N ASP A 772 29.67 -12.36 -26.69
CA ASP A 772 30.87 -13.08 -26.24
C ASP A 772 30.42 -14.38 -25.52
N ASN A 773 30.01 -15.37 -26.34
CA ASN A 773 30.13 -16.79 -26.03
C ASN A 773 31.62 -17.09 -25.84
N ARG A 774 32.20 -16.65 -24.72
CA ARG A 774 33.41 -17.32 -24.22
C ARG A 774 32.97 -18.72 -23.87
N SER A 775 33.18 -19.65 -24.81
CA SER A 775 33.33 -21.06 -24.49
C SER A 775 34.27 -21.13 -23.29
N VAL A 776 33.75 -21.43 -22.11
CA VAL A 776 34.59 -21.66 -20.94
C VAL A 776 35.52 -22.79 -21.34
N GLU A 777 36.81 -22.50 -21.49
CA GLU A 777 37.77 -23.48 -21.96
C GLU A 777 37.90 -24.57 -20.89
N HIS A 778 37.34 -25.74 -21.15
CA HIS A 778 37.36 -26.85 -20.22
C HIS A 778 38.71 -27.56 -20.34
N THR A 779 39.60 -27.29 -19.40
CA THR A 779 40.92 -27.90 -19.32
C THR A 779 41.12 -28.59 -17.97
N MET A 780 41.92 -29.65 -17.96
CA MET A 780 42.26 -30.40 -16.74
C MET A 780 43.43 -29.75 -16.02
N ILE A 781 43.23 -29.42 -14.75
CA ILE A 781 44.27 -28.90 -13.86
C ILE A 781 44.43 -29.80 -12.62
N HIS A 782 45.57 -29.69 -11.94
CA HIS A 782 45.75 -30.35 -10.65
C HIS A 782 44.92 -29.69 -9.56
N ILE A 783 44.42 -30.49 -8.61
CA ILE A 783 43.71 -29.98 -7.43
C ILE A 783 44.68 -29.07 -6.63
N PRO A 784 44.32 -27.80 -6.35
CA PRO A 784 45.21 -26.82 -5.74
C PRO A 784 45.84 -27.27 -4.41
N ASP A 785 45.09 -28.00 -3.59
CA ASP A 785 45.54 -28.48 -2.28
C ASP A 785 46.39 -29.76 -2.34
N GLY A 786 46.71 -30.27 -3.54
CA GLY A 786 47.51 -31.49 -3.76
C GLY A 786 46.84 -32.82 -3.36
N GLY A 787 45.63 -32.75 -2.79
CA GLY A 787 44.84 -33.91 -2.35
C GLY A 787 44.23 -34.75 -3.47
N ARG A 788 43.60 -35.87 -3.10
CA ARG A 788 42.80 -36.71 -4.01
C ARG A 788 41.31 -36.58 -3.69
N GLN A 789 40.50 -36.19 -4.67
CA GLN A 789 39.04 -36.13 -4.56
C GLN A 789 38.39 -37.31 -5.30
N ARG A 790 37.13 -37.64 -4.99
CA ARG A 790 36.39 -38.67 -5.75
C ARG A 790 36.08 -38.13 -7.14
N CYS A 791 36.29 -38.95 -8.17
CA CYS A 791 35.89 -38.60 -9.53
C CYS A 791 34.36 -38.59 -9.62
N THR A 792 33.80 -37.48 -10.09
CA THR A 792 32.34 -37.28 -10.14
C THR A 792 31.66 -38.22 -11.12
N TYR A 793 32.22 -38.42 -12.31
CA TYR A 793 31.66 -39.33 -13.30
C TYR A 793 31.70 -40.80 -12.82
N CYS A 794 32.83 -41.28 -12.30
CA CYS A 794 32.90 -42.61 -11.68
C CYS A 794 31.85 -42.78 -10.58
N ASN A 795 31.71 -41.79 -9.71
CA ASN A 795 30.74 -41.83 -8.62
C ASN A 795 29.28 -41.87 -9.12
N LEU A 796 28.98 -41.18 -10.22
CA LEU A 796 27.68 -41.28 -10.91
C LEU A 796 27.43 -42.71 -11.43
N MET A 797 28.48 -43.40 -11.87
CA MET A 797 28.43 -44.78 -12.34
C MET A 797 28.56 -45.82 -11.21
N GLY A 798 28.57 -45.39 -9.93
CA GLY A 798 28.71 -46.28 -8.77
C GLY A 798 30.16 -46.70 -8.43
N ASP A 799 31.17 -46.14 -9.10
CA ASP A 799 32.59 -46.41 -8.86
C ASP A 799 33.20 -45.45 -7.81
N ILE A 800 34.13 -45.97 -6.98
CA ILE A 800 34.76 -45.21 -5.87
C ILE A 800 36.13 -44.61 -6.27
N SER A 801 36.36 -44.38 -7.55
CA SER A 801 37.65 -43.89 -8.07
C SER A 801 37.97 -42.48 -7.54
N ARG A 802 39.25 -42.24 -7.22
CA ARG A 802 39.77 -40.94 -6.79
C ARG A 802 40.77 -40.38 -7.80
N THR A 803 40.80 -39.06 -7.95
CA THR A 803 41.61 -38.31 -8.91
C THR A 803 42.35 -37.16 -8.23
N ARG A 804 43.47 -36.73 -8.83
CA ARG A 804 44.23 -35.52 -8.47
C ARG A 804 43.93 -34.34 -9.39
N PHE A 805 42.94 -34.49 -10.26
CA PHE A 805 42.65 -33.55 -11.33
C PHE A 805 41.22 -33.04 -11.23
N LEU A 806 41.03 -31.79 -11.60
CA LEU A 806 39.73 -31.12 -11.72
C LEU A 806 39.67 -30.35 -13.04
N CYS A 807 38.47 -30.19 -13.58
CA CYS A 807 38.24 -29.32 -14.73
C CYS A 807 38.22 -27.86 -14.28
N GLN A 808 39.09 -27.02 -14.84
CA GLN A 808 39.16 -25.59 -14.53
C GLN A 808 37.85 -24.86 -14.86
N GLY A 809 37.20 -25.26 -15.95
CA GLY A 809 35.97 -24.63 -16.42
C GLY A 809 34.75 -24.91 -15.53
N CYS A 810 34.60 -26.13 -15.00
CA CYS A 810 33.44 -26.50 -14.17
C CYS A 810 33.75 -26.72 -12.69
N GLY A 811 35.02 -26.75 -12.28
CA GLY A 811 35.43 -26.96 -10.89
C GLY A 811 35.21 -28.38 -10.35
N VAL A 812 34.96 -29.35 -11.23
CA VAL A 812 34.58 -30.73 -10.86
C VAL A 812 35.75 -31.71 -11.06
N PRO A 813 35.99 -32.65 -10.12
CA PRO A 813 37.05 -33.66 -10.23
C PRO A 813 36.71 -34.80 -11.21
N TYR A 814 37.62 -35.09 -12.14
CA TYR A 814 37.52 -36.20 -13.11
C TYR A 814 38.78 -37.05 -13.18
N CYS A 815 38.65 -38.35 -13.47
CA CYS A 815 39.79 -39.20 -13.82
C CYS A 815 40.26 -38.90 -15.25
N SER A 816 41.56 -38.79 -15.45
CA SER A 816 42.21 -38.83 -16.76
C SER A 816 42.86 -40.21 -16.95
N VAL A 817 42.99 -40.68 -18.20
CA VAL A 817 43.45 -42.03 -18.61
C VAL A 817 44.75 -42.47 -17.94
N GLY A 818 45.57 -41.56 -17.44
CA GLY A 818 46.84 -41.88 -16.79
C GLY A 818 46.81 -42.21 -15.29
N SER A 819 45.65 -42.24 -14.60
CA SER A 819 45.67 -42.15 -13.12
C SER A 819 44.75 -43.07 -12.30
N SER A 820 43.95 -43.96 -12.90
CA SER A 820 43.07 -44.86 -12.14
C SER A 820 42.99 -46.29 -12.67
N LYS A 821 42.56 -47.22 -11.79
CA LYS A 821 42.29 -48.63 -12.10
C LYS A 821 41.25 -48.85 -13.21
N THR A 822 40.51 -47.81 -13.63
CA THR A 822 39.35 -47.95 -14.53
C THR A 822 39.64 -47.72 -16.03
N LYS A 823 40.89 -47.43 -16.44
CA LYS A 823 41.32 -47.25 -17.86
C LYS A 823 40.36 -46.38 -18.73
N ARG A 824 39.65 -45.42 -18.13
CA ARG A 824 38.65 -44.56 -18.80
C ARG A 824 38.96 -43.08 -18.60
N ASP A 825 38.81 -42.27 -19.64
CA ASP A 825 38.91 -40.80 -19.56
C ASP A 825 37.58 -40.19 -19.12
N CYS A 826 37.36 -40.14 -17.82
CA CYS A 826 36.12 -39.57 -17.28
C CYS A 826 35.97 -38.08 -17.58
N PHE A 827 37.08 -37.37 -17.82
CA PHE A 827 37.03 -35.96 -18.22
C PHE A 827 36.50 -35.84 -19.64
N ALA A 828 37.10 -36.55 -20.60
CA ALA A 828 36.65 -36.52 -22.00
C ALA A 828 35.19 -36.98 -22.12
N PHE A 829 34.83 -38.12 -21.51
CA PHE A 829 33.45 -38.63 -21.56
C PHE A 829 32.40 -37.65 -21.01
N ALA A 830 32.75 -36.89 -19.98
CA ALA A 830 31.83 -35.90 -19.42
C ALA A 830 31.77 -34.60 -20.23
N HIS A 831 32.81 -34.25 -20.99
CA HIS A 831 32.87 -32.99 -21.75
C HIS A 831 32.54 -33.16 -23.24
N ASP A 832 32.57 -34.38 -23.76
CA ASP A 832 32.08 -34.75 -25.09
C ASP A 832 30.54 -34.82 -25.14
N ASN A 833 29.86 -34.80 -23.98
CA ASN A 833 28.41 -34.80 -23.86
C ASN A 833 27.94 -33.81 -22.78
N GLU A 834 27.31 -32.72 -23.22
CA GLU A 834 26.85 -31.62 -22.36
C GLU A 834 25.85 -32.06 -21.27
N GLN A 835 24.91 -32.96 -21.59
CA GLN A 835 23.95 -33.45 -20.60
C GLN A 835 24.64 -34.23 -19.47
N ILE A 836 25.65 -35.03 -19.82
CA ILE A 836 26.44 -35.78 -18.84
C ILE A 836 27.28 -34.82 -17.99
N ARG A 837 27.85 -33.77 -18.59
CA ARG A 837 28.59 -32.71 -17.89
C ARG A 837 27.73 -32.08 -16.79
N ASP A 838 26.52 -31.68 -17.14
CA ASP A 838 25.62 -30.98 -16.24
C ASP A 838 25.15 -31.87 -15.09
N ILE A 839 24.83 -33.13 -15.39
CA ILE A 839 24.50 -34.13 -14.36
C ILE A 839 25.67 -34.31 -13.37
N CYS A 840 26.91 -34.36 -13.87
CA CYS A 840 28.09 -34.45 -13.03
C CYS A 840 28.24 -33.21 -12.13
N ILE A 841 28.14 -32.01 -12.69
CA ILE A 841 28.24 -30.74 -11.94
C ILE A 841 27.18 -30.69 -10.82
N GLN A 842 25.93 -30.99 -11.15
CA GLN A 842 24.83 -30.97 -10.19
C GLN A 842 25.02 -32.00 -9.07
N ASN A 843 25.45 -33.22 -9.40
CA ASN A 843 25.69 -34.28 -8.42
C ASN A 843 26.85 -33.92 -7.48
N TYR A 844 27.95 -33.38 -8.02
CA TYR A 844 29.10 -32.94 -7.23
C TYR A 844 28.71 -31.85 -6.22
N HIS A 845 27.98 -30.81 -6.63
CA HIS A 845 27.53 -29.75 -5.73
C HIS A 845 26.52 -30.25 -4.69
N ARG A 846 25.65 -31.20 -5.04
CA ARG A 846 24.72 -31.82 -4.09
C ARG A 846 25.47 -32.58 -3.00
N GLN A 847 26.52 -33.32 -3.37
CA GLN A 847 27.33 -34.06 -2.41
C GLN A 847 28.09 -33.14 -1.46
N GLN A 848 28.73 -32.08 -1.98
CA GLN A 848 29.43 -31.08 -1.17
C GLN A 848 28.49 -30.40 -0.15
N LYS A 849 27.23 -30.14 -0.53
CA LYS A 849 26.20 -29.60 0.40
C LYS A 849 25.85 -30.59 1.52
N ASN A 850 25.74 -31.88 1.20
CA ASN A 850 25.45 -32.92 2.20
C ASN A 850 26.63 -33.14 3.15
N THR A 851 27.88 -33.17 2.65
CA THR A 851 29.07 -33.32 3.50
C THR A 851 29.22 -32.14 4.48
N ARG A 852 28.83 -30.94 4.06
CA ARG A 852 28.83 -29.73 4.91
C ARG A 852 27.72 -29.78 5.97
N LYS A 853 26.55 -30.35 5.67
CA LYS A 853 25.47 -30.60 6.65
C LYS A 853 25.87 -31.65 7.68
N ASP A 854 26.53 -32.73 7.27
CA ASP A 854 26.99 -33.78 8.18
C ASP A 854 28.14 -33.30 9.09
N PHE A 855 29.05 -32.49 8.57
CA PHE A 855 30.11 -31.84 9.37
C PHE A 855 29.55 -30.83 10.38
N LEU A 856 28.44 -30.16 10.06
CA LEU A 856 27.71 -29.25 10.97
C LEU A 856 26.81 -29.97 11.97
N LYS A 857 26.50 -31.26 11.77
CA LYS A 857 25.81 -32.12 12.75
C LYS A 857 26.77 -32.84 13.70
N GLN A 858 28.04 -32.99 13.31
CA GLN A 858 29.09 -33.61 14.13
C GLN A 858 29.86 -32.62 15.02
N ARG A 859 29.75 -31.31 14.78
CA ARG A 859 30.13 -30.25 15.72
C ARG A 859 28.88 -29.79 16.46
#